data_AF-A0A7C4G2V7-F1
#
_entry.id   AF-A0A7C4G2V7-F1
#
_cell.length_a   1.000
_cell.length_b   1.000
_cell.length_c   1.000
_cell.angle_alpha   90.00
_cell.angle_beta   90.00
_cell.angle_gamma   90.00
#
_symmetry.space_group_name_H-M   'P 1'
#
loop_
_entity.id
_entity.type
_entity.pdbx_description
1 polymer ?
#
loop_
_entity_poly.entity_id
_entity_poly.type
_entity_poly.pdbx_seq_one_letter_code
_entity_poly.pdbx_strand_id
1 'polypeptide(L)'
;MRFRVLVFFTIAALWAASAVAQVPVVTGVLNSGDYTAEIGEGALISIFGSNFAPQLTQASRVPLPTTLAGVTVELVDGSRTVALPLLAVSAGQINAQMPYQVSGSVQIRVRNAAGTSAPASVTVLPSAPKLLTWTMDGKGQAIALHSDYTPVNSNSPAKTGEVLILYLTGLGAVSPAVPEGSPAGNGTPGAPLNHAVYEPLVLIGGQPARVWYSGLAPSFAGLYQINVQVPGGVPSGAGAVAVSAAGQRSQPNVTMAVSSRWVAEATAQVGAGGGTIQTGAASLALSAGAVGESREITIYRDTNPQPGPGDKFRASDVVTVTGLPETLNAPLTVSLNLTAEIPDRYQPFIAIRTSGGAGDGVIYLDARKEGGKLIATVPPAPAGTKTAPGAKYAAAADAGVQSSWTMWAVTGYYALRSSQGHFRIIFPAEDLIEGGADEIADALETAYRKIADLGLDWGKRNGTSSWPIEVSIEYFEDDRRDRWGEEGSTFWGVQRQGINLNAHFITRRENIENMRITAGHELFHLMQNLYDLESAPSTWLWMEEAVSTWFERRMAKDPAYVSATVAPPGSDNFLFLTRRGLEYPPGEPARVQEHGYGASMFIESLTRRHGDKILGQILSLMSVRAMGLRARPLYSPVAAIHRAATDVGIEWTQFCESYMAGQVYAGRPAFPAPELIAGNSQSYRWLSASDTGPVWEGDYPDLSAKLYQVDLRASFAANTKLTVSLLGGGPTGMAIIYRFGPGEWTRLGIVRDASFEISNAERMAQAGQRLVIMVVNSRAVAPYAGRTRMTLRVRAGSSALDWLQLTKTFSFLLRMSACSLNTATNRESCTGNEVLVANHAGQQDVRIPITWSGARFNIKGRTTVMNSTGGNFDLDISGEMDAKGETLTKARILVKSYYTSGGDAGKLMEEWDIELTDYPLTGNLSGVLAMCANCWAGFQPRNLADWSKHIKINKMSRYSSIDGRETTRFVRIESVTRSNVDFWRL
;
A
#
# COMPACT_ATOMS: atom_id res chain seq x y z
N MET A 1 -17.97 -23.75 24.22
CA MET A 1 -19.14 -23.24 24.95
C MET A 1 -19.94 -22.36 23.97
N ARG A 2 -21.18 -22.74 23.63
CA ARG A 2 -21.96 -22.08 22.56
C ARG A 2 -22.63 -20.81 23.13
N PHE A 3 -22.02 -19.63 22.94
CA PHE A 3 -22.69 -18.37 23.23
C PHE A 3 -23.83 -18.17 22.23
N ARG A 4 -25.05 -18.50 22.66
CA ARG A 4 -26.26 -17.94 22.06
C ARG A 4 -26.32 -16.48 22.52
N VAL A 5 -25.92 -15.55 21.68
CA VAL A 5 -26.36 -14.15 21.81
C VAL A 5 -27.89 -14.19 21.62
N LEU A 6 -28.62 -14.41 22.71
CA LEU A 6 -30.07 -14.34 22.71
C LEU A 6 -30.42 -12.85 22.59
N VAL A 7 -30.78 -12.45 21.38
CA VAL A 7 -31.49 -11.18 21.14
C VAL A 7 -32.87 -11.35 21.79
N PHE A 8 -33.04 -10.82 23.00
CA PHE A 8 -34.29 -10.88 23.75
C PHE A 8 -35.25 -9.77 23.31
N PHE A 9 -36.54 -10.10 23.19
CA PHE A 9 -37.61 -9.22 22.76
C PHE A 9 -38.35 -8.66 23.96
N THR A 10 -38.66 -7.37 23.96
CA THR A 10 -39.72 -6.81 24.81
C THR A 10 -41.08 -7.24 24.25
N ILE A 11 -41.80 -8.10 24.98
CA ILE A 11 -43.14 -8.58 24.61
C ILE A 11 -44.19 -7.76 25.37
N ALA A 12 -45.02 -7.00 24.64
CA ALA A 12 -46.34 -6.61 25.12
C ALA A 12 -47.36 -7.64 24.61
N ALA A 13 -48.01 -8.38 25.50
CA ALA A 13 -49.01 -9.39 25.14
C ALA A 13 -50.36 -8.73 24.85
N LEU A 14 -50.88 -8.92 23.63
CA LEU A 14 -52.25 -8.60 23.24
C LEU A 14 -52.89 -9.84 22.60
N TRP A 15 -54.15 -10.09 22.97
CA TRP A 15 -54.93 -11.25 22.57
C TRP A 15 -55.11 -11.34 21.04
N ALA A 16 -54.93 -12.53 20.47
CA ALA A 16 -55.08 -12.79 19.05
C ALA A 16 -56.56 -12.92 18.66
N ALA A 17 -57.10 -11.92 17.96
CA ALA A 17 -58.17 -12.13 17.00
C ALA A 17 -57.55 -12.51 15.64
N SER A 18 -58.23 -13.35 14.85
CA SER A 18 -57.86 -13.63 13.46
C SER A 18 -57.94 -12.36 12.63
N ALA A 19 -56.87 -11.56 12.67
CA ALA A 19 -56.73 -10.35 11.88
C ALA A 19 -56.30 -10.75 10.47
N VAL A 20 -57.04 -10.27 9.47
CA VAL A 20 -56.58 -10.22 8.08
C VAL A 20 -55.19 -9.58 8.09
N ALA A 21 -54.23 -10.16 7.37
CA ALA A 21 -52.87 -9.60 7.31
C ALA A 21 -52.97 -8.11 6.93
N GLN A 22 -52.46 -7.24 7.79
CA GLN A 22 -52.45 -5.80 7.58
C GLN A 22 -51.12 -5.37 6.97
N VAL A 23 -51.15 -4.29 6.20
CA VAL A 23 -49.92 -3.68 5.65
C VAL A 23 -49.00 -3.28 6.81
N PRO A 24 -47.69 -3.58 6.76
CA PRO A 24 -46.74 -3.20 7.79
C PRO A 24 -46.71 -1.68 8.02
N VAL A 25 -46.59 -1.26 9.28
CA VAL A 25 -46.34 0.13 9.64
C VAL A 25 -44.96 0.23 10.27
N VAL A 26 -44.10 1.11 9.75
CA VAL A 26 -42.78 1.40 10.30
C VAL A 26 -42.85 2.70 11.09
N THR A 27 -42.49 2.66 12.37
CA THR A 27 -42.48 3.83 13.27
C THR A 27 -41.07 4.31 13.61
N GLY A 28 -40.05 3.47 13.42
CA GLY A 28 -38.66 3.87 13.59
C GLY A 28 -37.68 2.85 13.03
N VAL A 29 -36.54 3.34 12.52
CA VAL A 29 -35.38 2.52 12.14
C VAL A 29 -34.21 3.05 12.94
N LEU A 30 -33.72 2.24 13.88
CA LEU A 30 -32.76 2.67 14.90
C LEU A 30 -31.59 1.69 14.96
N ASN A 31 -30.45 2.14 15.45
CA ASN A 31 -29.28 1.31 15.68
C ASN A 31 -29.57 0.30 16.81
N SER A 32 -29.25 -0.97 16.62
CA SER A 32 -29.52 -2.01 17.64
C SER A 32 -28.65 -1.90 18.90
N GLY A 33 -27.58 -1.09 18.88
CA GLY A 33 -26.70 -0.91 20.03
C GLY A 33 -27.22 0.08 21.09
N ASP A 34 -27.97 1.10 20.68
CA ASP A 34 -28.42 2.19 21.58
C ASP A 34 -29.82 2.75 21.26
N TYR A 35 -30.49 2.23 20.23
CA TYR A 35 -31.77 2.72 19.73
C TYR A 35 -31.77 4.21 19.33
N THR A 36 -30.66 4.71 18.78
CA THR A 36 -30.61 6.04 18.14
C THR A 36 -30.72 5.95 16.63
N ALA A 37 -30.95 7.09 15.96
CA ALA A 37 -31.00 7.18 14.50
C ALA A 37 -29.61 7.22 13.82
N GLU A 38 -28.53 7.06 14.58
CA GLU A 38 -27.16 7.05 14.07
C GLU A 38 -26.79 5.64 13.57
N ILE A 39 -26.90 5.43 12.26
CA ILE A 39 -26.74 4.11 11.63
C ILE A 39 -25.52 4.13 10.71
N GLY A 40 -24.64 3.15 10.89
CA GLY A 40 -23.43 2.98 10.09
C GLY A 40 -23.56 1.86 9.05
N GLU A 41 -22.64 1.82 8.09
CA GLU A 41 -22.48 0.67 7.20
C GLU A 41 -22.29 -0.64 7.97
N GLY A 42 -22.94 -1.71 7.48
CA GLY A 42 -22.85 -3.03 8.11
C GLY A 42 -23.48 -3.13 9.51
N ALA A 43 -24.11 -2.05 10.02
CA ALA A 43 -24.69 -2.01 11.35
C ALA A 43 -25.88 -2.96 11.50
N LEU A 44 -26.06 -3.48 12.71
CA LEU A 44 -27.29 -4.10 13.13
C LEU A 44 -28.31 -2.99 13.45
N ILE A 45 -29.49 -3.09 12.86
CA ILE A 45 -30.59 -2.15 13.04
C ILE A 45 -31.83 -2.85 13.59
N SER A 46 -32.58 -2.10 14.38
CA SER A 46 -33.88 -2.46 14.93
C SER A 46 -34.94 -1.57 14.29
N ILE A 47 -35.86 -2.19 13.56
CA ILE A 47 -37.00 -1.54 12.91
C ILE A 47 -38.22 -1.76 13.79
N PHE A 48 -38.76 -0.69 14.35
CA PHE A 48 -39.95 -0.71 15.20
C PHE A 48 -41.20 -0.39 14.38
N GLY A 49 -42.33 -0.97 14.79
CA GLY A 49 -43.59 -0.78 14.10
C GLY A 49 -44.70 -1.72 14.55
N SER A 50 -45.58 -2.05 13.63
CA SER A 50 -46.67 -3.01 13.83
C SER A 50 -46.95 -3.82 12.57
N ASN A 51 -47.67 -4.93 12.74
CA ASN A 51 -48.13 -5.80 11.66
C ASN A 51 -47.01 -6.45 10.83
N PHE A 52 -45.84 -6.68 11.44
CA PHE A 52 -44.72 -7.35 10.77
C PHE A 52 -44.95 -8.86 10.65
N ALA A 53 -44.96 -9.60 11.76
CA ALA A 53 -45.28 -11.03 11.80
C ALA A 53 -46.13 -11.39 13.03
N PRO A 54 -46.97 -12.45 12.98
CA PRO A 54 -47.85 -12.81 14.10
C PRO A 54 -47.11 -13.35 15.32
N GLN A 55 -45.91 -13.89 15.14
CA GLN A 55 -45.08 -14.46 16.19
C GLN A 55 -43.62 -14.10 15.99
N LEU A 56 -42.86 -14.11 17.08
CA LEU A 56 -41.42 -13.97 17.02
C LEU A 56 -40.79 -15.16 16.27
N THR A 57 -40.05 -14.86 15.21
CA THR A 57 -39.22 -15.81 14.47
C THR A 57 -37.79 -15.29 14.41
N GLN A 58 -36.82 -16.15 14.74
CA GLN A 58 -35.39 -15.85 14.65
C GLN A 58 -34.74 -16.67 13.53
N ALA A 59 -33.71 -16.11 12.88
CA ALA A 59 -32.90 -16.85 11.92
C ALA A 59 -32.15 -17.99 12.63
N SER A 60 -32.18 -19.19 12.04
CA SER A 60 -31.57 -20.40 12.62
C SER A 60 -30.17 -20.71 12.09
N ARG A 61 -29.70 -19.97 11.07
CA ARG A 61 -28.40 -20.14 10.42
C ARG A 61 -27.88 -18.84 9.84
N VAL A 62 -26.57 -18.84 9.55
CA VAL A 62 -25.88 -17.85 8.72
C VAL A 62 -25.40 -18.54 7.43
N PRO A 63 -25.43 -17.89 6.24
CA PRO A 63 -25.85 -16.52 6.01
C PRO A 63 -27.32 -16.24 6.37
N LEU A 64 -27.59 -15.05 6.89
CA LEU A 64 -28.91 -14.62 7.34
C LEU A 64 -29.89 -14.57 6.16
N PRO A 65 -31.16 -15.00 6.34
CA PRO A 65 -32.14 -14.97 5.28
C PRO A 65 -32.63 -13.54 5.01
N THR A 66 -32.88 -13.20 3.75
CA THR A 66 -33.50 -11.93 3.35
C THR A 66 -35.04 -11.95 3.45
N THR A 67 -35.62 -13.13 3.69
CA THR A 67 -37.05 -13.29 3.99
C THR A 67 -37.20 -14.20 5.20
N LEU A 68 -37.90 -13.72 6.24
CA LEU A 68 -38.11 -14.45 7.49
C LEU A 68 -39.57 -14.27 7.93
N ALA A 69 -40.24 -15.37 8.28
CA ALA A 69 -41.69 -15.37 8.59
C ALA A 69 -42.58 -14.72 7.51
N GLY A 70 -42.18 -14.81 6.23
CA GLY A 70 -42.90 -14.16 5.11
C GLY A 70 -42.69 -12.64 5.01
N VAL A 71 -41.79 -12.06 5.81
CA VAL A 71 -41.44 -10.65 5.83
C VAL A 71 -40.11 -10.42 5.13
N THR A 72 -40.02 -9.37 4.31
CA THR A 72 -38.80 -8.87 3.66
C THR A 72 -38.63 -7.40 4.01
N VAL A 73 -37.39 -6.98 4.29
CA VAL A 73 -37.04 -5.56 4.45
C VAL A 73 -36.26 -5.14 3.21
N GLU A 74 -36.64 -4.04 2.60
CA GLU A 74 -36.03 -3.53 1.37
C GLU A 74 -35.44 -2.13 1.62
N LEU A 75 -34.17 -1.97 1.27
CA LEU A 75 -33.49 -0.68 1.17
C LEU A 75 -33.58 -0.17 -0.26
N VAL A 76 -34.01 1.07 -0.41
CA VAL A 76 -34.12 1.78 -1.69
C VAL A 76 -33.16 2.97 -1.70
N ASP A 77 -32.23 2.95 -2.66
CA ASP A 77 -31.25 4.00 -2.92
C ASP A 77 -31.32 4.38 -4.41
N GLY A 78 -31.99 5.50 -4.72
CA GLY A 78 -32.31 5.89 -6.09
C GLY A 78 -33.11 4.80 -6.82
N SER A 79 -32.53 4.26 -7.91
CA SER A 79 -33.13 3.15 -8.67
C SER A 79 -32.75 1.76 -8.15
N ARG A 80 -31.85 1.66 -7.17
CA ARG A 80 -31.37 0.39 -6.61
C ARG A 80 -32.26 -0.02 -5.43
N THR A 81 -32.78 -1.25 -5.47
CA THR A 81 -33.49 -1.87 -4.33
C THR A 81 -32.74 -3.11 -3.88
N VAL A 82 -32.45 -3.23 -2.58
CA VAL A 82 -31.69 -4.35 -1.97
C VAL A 82 -32.48 -4.92 -0.79
N ALA A 83 -32.66 -6.24 -0.75
CA ALA A 83 -33.27 -6.90 0.41
C ALA A 83 -32.25 -7.06 1.55
N LEU A 84 -32.63 -6.70 2.77
CA LEU A 84 -31.74 -6.78 3.94
C LEU A 84 -31.75 -8.17 4.58
N PRO A 85 -30.61 -8.69 5.04
CA PRO A 85 -30.56 -9.90 5.85
C PRO A 85 -31.23 -9.69 7.22
N LEU A 86 -32.06 -10.64 7.63
CA LEU A 86 -32.91 -10.56 8.81
C LEU A 86 -32.41 -11.49 9.92
N LEU A 87 -32.14 -10.92 11.10
CA LEU A 87 -31.79 -11.67 12.31
C LEU A 87 -33.06 -12.22 12.96
N ALA A 88 -34.10 -11.40 13.02
CA ALA A 88 -35.36 -11.78 13.66
C ALA A 88 -36.51 -10.86 13.26
N VAL A 89 -37.74 -11.38 13.32
CA VAL A 89 -38.98 -10.68 13.01
C VAL A 89 -40.01 -11.04 14.08
N SER A 90 -40.64 -10.03 14.69
CA SER A 90 -41.75 -10.17 15.65
C SER A 90 -42.93 -9.31 15.19
N ALA A 91 -43.99 -9.18 16.00
CA ALA A 91 -45.13 -8.32 15.66
C ALA A 91 -44.79 -6.83 15.59
N GLY A 92 -43.87 -6.36 16.45
CA GLY A 92 -43.55 -4.93 16.59
C GLY A 92 -42.09 -4.56 16.34
N GLN A 93 -41.21 -5.53 16.08
CA GLN A 93 -39.80 -5.28 15.86
C GLN A 93 -39.20 -6.26 14.84
N ILE A 94 -38.38 -5.74 13.92
CA ILE A 94 -37.50 -6.51 13.03
C ILE A 94 -36.05 -6.13 13.35
N ASN A 95 -35.17 -7.12 13.49
CA ASN A 95 -33.73 -6.89 13.57
C ASN A 95 -33.09 -7.33 12.25
N ALA A 96 -32.34 -6.44 11.61
CA ALA A 96 -31.74 -6.65 10.30
C ALA A 96 -30.31 -6.10 10.26
N GLN A 97 -29.57 -6.47 9.22
CA GLN A 97 -28.24 -5.91 8.95
C GLN A 97 -28.31 -4.91 7.80
N MET A 98 -27.72 -3.74 7.98
CA MET A 98 -27.50 -2.78 6.91
C MET A 98 -26.42 -3.28 5.94
N PRO A 99 -26.50 -2.96 4.63
CA PRO A 99 -25.46 -3.34 3.70
C PRO A 99 -24.15 -2.60 3.93
N TYR A 100 -23.07 -3.16 3.41
CA TYR A 100 -21.79 -2.47 3.29
C TYR A 100 -21.81 -1.58 2.03
N GLN A 101 -21.00 -0.52 2.01
CA GLN A 101 -20.88 0.42 0.87
C GLN A 101 -22.19 1.18 0.54
N VAL A 102 -22.96 1.50 1.56
CA VAL A 102 -24.16 2.36 1.46
C VAL A 102 -23.98 3.55 2.37
N SER A 103 -24.01 4.76 1.81
CA SER A 103 -23.85 6.00 2.58
C SER A 103 -24.82 7.06 2.09
N GLY A 104 -25.22 7.97 2.97
CA GLY A 104 -26.18 9.03 2.66
C GLY A 104 -27.62 8.61 2.94
N SER A 105 -28.57 9.36 2.35
CA SER A 105 -30.00 9.19 2.63
C SER A 105 -30.58 8.04 1.80
N VAL A 106 -31.12 7.02 2.46
CA VAL A 106 -31.81 5.87 1.86
C VAL A 106 -33.22 5.72 2.42
N GLN A 107 -34.06 4.92 1.76
CA GLN A 107 -35.39 4.59 2.25
C GLN A 107 -35.47 3.11 2.64
N ILE A 108 -36.07 2.82 3.79
CA ILE A 108 -36.38 1.46 4.24
C ILE A 108 -37.88 1.22 4.13
N ARG A 109 -38.27 0.09 3.55
CA ARG A 109 -39.67 -0.37 3.54
C ARG A 109 -39.77 -1.83 3.95
N VAL A 110 -40.86 -2.18 4.63
CA VAL A 110 -41.13 -3.54 5.08
C VAL A 110 -42.28 -4.11 4.26
N ARG A 111 -42.10 -5.33 3.75
CA ARG A 111 -43.09 -6.04 2.96
C ARG A 111 -43.48 -7.35 3.65
N ASN A 112 -44.79 -7.58 3.74
CA ASN A 112 -45.37 -8.87 4.15
C ASN A 112 -46.41 -9.32 3.10
N ALA A 113 -47.20 -10.35 3.40
CA ALA A 113 -48.24 -10.86 2.50
C ALA A 113 -49.37 -9.86 2.19
N ALA A 114 -49.61 -8.86 3.05
CA ALA A 114 -50.66 -7.85 2.88
C ALA A 114 -50.24 -6.67 2.01
N GLY A 115 -48.94 -6.41 1.87
CA GLY A 115 -48.43 -5.28 1.11
C GLY A 115 -47.09 -4.75 1.62
N THR A 116 -46.74 -3.55 1.17
CA THR A 116 -45.49 -2.85 1.51
C THR A 116 -45.80 -1.60 2.32
N SER A 117 -45.04 -1.34 3.38
CA SER A 117 -45.16 -0.14 4.19
C SER A 117 -44.90 1.14 3.40
N ALA A 118 -45.30 2.28 3.96
CA ALA A 118 -44.69 3.55 3.57
C ALA A 118 -43.16 3.51 3.77
N PRO A 119 -42.36 4.17 2.90
CA PRO A 119 -40.91 4.25 3.07
C PRO A 119 -40.55 5.10 4.30
N ALA A 120 -39.57 4.64 5.08
CA ALA A 120 -38.96 5.37 6.18
C ALA A 120 -37.56 5.85 5.76
N SER A 121 -37.32 7.16 5.86
CA SER A 121 -36.03 7.75 5.50
C SER A 121 -35.00 7.53 6.60
N VAL A 122 -33.79 7.10 6.21
CA VAL A 122 -32.67 6.84 7.11
C VAL A 122 -31.40 7.43 6.50
N THR A 123 -30.55 8.03 7.32
CA THR A 123 -29.20 8.45 6.90
C THR A 123 -28.19 7.42 7.35
N VAL A 124 -27.39 6.90 6.42
CA VAL A 124 -26.33 5.92 6.69
C VAL A 124 -24.98 6.61 6.65
N LEU A 125 -24.20 6.44 7.73
CA LEU A 125 -22.85 6.97 7.86
C LEU A 125 -21.81 5.89 7.48
N PRO A 126 -20.61 6.27 7.02
CA PRO A 126 -19.52 5.31 6.76
C PRO A 126 -19.14 4.47 7.99
N SER A 127 -19.30 5.04 9.19
CA SER A 127 -19.17 4.36 10.49
C SER A 127 -20.06 5.07 11.51
N ALA A 128 -20.71 4.30 12.39
CA ALA A 128 -21.47 4.79 13.54
C ALA A 128 -21.35 3.75 14.68
N PRO A 129 -20.19 3.67 15.35
CA PRO A 129 -19.88 2.60 16.29
C PRO A 129 -20.79 2.69 17.52
N LYS A 130 -21.51 1.62 17.87
CA LYS A 130 -22.32 1.54 19.10
C LYS A 130 -21.95 0.32 19.93
N LEU A 131 -21.47 0.57 21.15
CA LEU A 131 -21.10 -0.48 22.10
C LEU A 131 -22.37 -1.21 22.56
N LEU A 132 -22.33 -2.54 22.59
CA LEU A 132 -23.44 -3.30 23.17
C LEU A 132 -23.32 -3.27 24.69
N THR A 133 -24.45 -3.06 25.38
CA THR A 133 -24.52 -3.06 26.85
C THR A 133 -25.39 -4.21 27.34
N TRP A 134 -25.19 -4.63 28.60
CA TRP A 134 -25.97 -5.74 29.18
C TRP A 134 -27.48 -5.47 29.23
N THR A 135 -27.86 -4.19 29.34
CA THR A 135 -29.26 -3.72 29.31
C THR A 135 -29.82 -3.59 27.90
N MET A 136 -28.97 -3.68 26.87
CA MET A 136 -29.34 -3.57 25.44
C MET A 136 -30.01 -2.25 25.04
N ASP A 137 -29.89 -1.21 25.86
CA ASP A 137 -30.39 0.14 25.62
C ASP A 137 -29.26 1.16 25.38
N GLY A 138 -28.03 0.65 25.23
CA GLY A 138 -26.83 1.44 25.02
C GLY A 138 -26.27 2.11 26.27
N LYS A 139 -26.82 1.84 27.48
CA LYS A 139 -26.38 2.48 28.73
C LYS A 139 -25.73 1.50 29.70
N GLY A 140 -24.89 2.02 30.59
CA GLY A 140 -24.29 1.24 31.69
C GLY A 140 -23.20 0.28 31.22
N GLN A 141 -23.10 -0.88 31.87
CA GLN A 141 -22.00 -1.82 31.67
C GLN A 141 -21.98 -2.37 30.23
N ALA A 142 -20.85 -2.18 29.54
CA ALA A 142 -20.59 -2.78 28.23
C ALA A 142 -20.54 -4.32 28.30
N ILE A 143 -20.90 -4.97 27.20
CA ILE A 143 -20.60 -6.39 27.01
C ILE A 143 -19.11 -6.50 26.66
N ALA A 144 -18.32 -6.71 27.70
CA ALA A 144 -16.88 -6.92 27.65
C ALA A 144 -16.52 -8.29 28.26
N LEU A 145 -15.56 -8.99 27.65
CA LEU A 145 -15.06 -10.28 28.14
C LEU A 145 -13.56 -10.21 28.44
N HIS A 146 -13.12 -10.98 29.42
CA HIS A 146 -11.71 -11.33 29.59
C HIS A 146 -11.26 -12.24 28.43
N SER A 147 -9.94 -12.45 28.28
CA SER A 147 -9.37 -13.31 27.24
C SER A 147 -9.79 -14.78 27.33
N ASP A 148 -10.26 -15.22 28.51
CA ASP A 148 -10.83 -16.57 28.74
C ASP A 148 -12.34 -16.65 28.44
N TYR A 149 -12.91 -15.59 27.84
CA TYR A 149 -14.32 -15.42 27.52
C TYR A 149 -15.27 -15.32 28.72
N THR A 150 -14.76 -15.11 29.93
CA THR A 150 -15.60 -14.79 31.09
C THR A 150 -16.02 -13.31 31.09
N PRO A 151 -17.22 -12.95 31.61
CA PRO A 151 -17.69 -11.56 31.60
C PRO A 151 -16.91 -10.63 32.53
N VAL A 152 -16.58 -9.43 32.05
CA VAL A 152 -16.09 -8.33 32.88
C VAL A 152 -17.24 -7.70 33.64
N ASN A 153 -17.18 -7.68 34.98
CA ASN A 153 -18.20 -7.13 35.86
C ASN A 153 -17.61 -6.72 37.23
N SER A 154 -18.42 -6.25 38.18
CA SER A 154 -17.92 -5.80 39.49
C SER A 154 -17.24 -6.90 40.33
N ASN A 155 -17.59 -8.18 40.12
CA ASN A 155 -17.01 -9.32 40.84
C ASN A 155 -15.78 -9.90 40.12
N SER A 156 -15.65 -9.65 38.81
CA SER A 156 -14.47 -9.94 38.00
C SER A 156 -14.14 -8.69 37.17
N PRO A 157 -13.57 -7.64 37.82
CA PRO A 157 -13.30 -6.39 37.14
C PRO A 157 -12.10 -6.53 36.21
N ALA A 158 -12.08 -5.69 35.18
CA ALA A 158 -10.94 -5.60 34.27
C ALA A 158 -9.67 -5.20 35.04
N LYS A 159 -8.54 -5.83 34.75
CA LYS A 159 -7.24 -5.53 35.33
C LYS A 159 -6.41 -4.71 34.35
N THR A 160 -5.69 -3.72 34.87
CA THR A 160 -4.72 -2.96 34.07
C THR A 160 -3.76 -3.90 33.33
N GLY A 161 -3.57 -3.68 32.02
CA GLY A 161 -2.65 -4.43 31.18
C GLY A 161 -3.23 -5.70 30.53
N GLU A 162 -4.37 -6.22 30.98
CA GLU A 162 -5.00 -7.37 30.33
C GLU A 162 -5.69 -6.98 29.01
N VAL A 163 -5.87 -7.95 28.11
CA VAL A 163 -6.62 -7.77 26.86
C VAL A 163 -8.05 -8.24 27.04
N LEU A 164 -8.99 -7.36 26.72
CA LEU A 164 -10.43 -7.60 26.77
C LEU A 164 -11.01 -7.69 25.37
N ILE A 165 -12.19 -8.29 25.25
CA ILE A 165 -12.99 -8.36 24.03
C ILE A 165 -14.22 -7.47 24.23
N LEU A 166 -14.34 -6.38 23.47
CA LEU A 166 -15.51 -5.51 23.45
C LEU A 166 -16.40 -5.83 22.24
N TYR A 167 -17.71 -5.92 22.44
CA TYR A 167 -18.68 -6.12 21.35
C TYR A 167 -19.42 -4.83 20.99
N LEU A 168 -19.54 -4.58 19.69
CA LEU A 168 -20.19 -3.39 19.14
C LEU A 168 -20.80 -3.66 17.76
N THR A 169 -21.60 -2.71 17.27
CA THR A 169 -22.08 -2.70 15.89
C THR A 169 -21.78 -1.38 15.19
N GLY A 170 -21.90 -1.35 13.86
CA GLY A 170 -21.77 -0.14 13.06
C GLY A 170 -20.35 0.40 12.92
N LEU A 171 -19.32 -0.44 13.05
CA LEU A 171 -17.93 0.00 12.90
C LEU A 171 -17.56 0.37 11.45
N GLY A 172 -18.38 -0.02 10.47
CA GLY A 172 -18.25 0.32 9.05
C GLY A 172 -17.72 -0.83 8.21
N ALA A 173 -17.34 -0.55 6.96
CA ALA A 173 -16.84 -1.56 6.02
C ALA A 173 -15.64 -2.36 6.56
N VAL A 174 -15.47 -3.59 6.05
CA VAL A 174 -14.37 -4.49 6.41
C VAL A 174 -13.53 -4.95 5.22
N SER A 175 -12.26 -5.29 5.47
CA SER A 175 -11.30 -5.81 4.50
C SER A 175 -10.63 -7.10 5.03
N PRO A 176 -10.66 -8.22 4.29
CA PRO A 176 -11.42 -8.41 3.05
C PRO A 176 -12.93 -8.24 3.27
N ALA A 177 -13.66 -7.85 2.22
CA ALA A 177 -15.10 -7.66 2.29
C ALA A 177 -15.82 -9.01 2.53
N VAL A 178 -16.95 -8.96 3.23
CA VAL A 178 -17.84 -10.11 3.43
C VAL A 178 -19.23 -9.76 2.90
N PRO A 179 -19.93 -10.68 2.23
CA PRO A 179 -21.33 -10.45 1.85
C PRO A 179 -22.20 -10.21 3.09
N GLU A 180 -23.21 -9.36 2.96
CA GLU A 180 -24.20 -9.11 4.01
C GLU A 180 -24.84 -10.41 4.49
N GLY A 181 -25.14 -10.50 5.78
CA GLY A 181 -25.74 -11.65 6.43
C GLY A 181 -24.80 -12.84 6.62
N SER A 182 -23.62 -12.86 5.99
CA SER A 182 -22.66 -13.95 6.12
C SER A 182 -21.84 -13.84 7.42
N PRO A 183 -21.36 -14.97 7.99
CA PRO A 183 -20.45 -14.91 9.12
C PRO A 183 -19.10 -14.32 8.68
N ALA A 184 -18.33 -13.79 9.64
CA ALA A 184 -16.93 -13.45 9.40
C ALA A 184 -16.12 -14.63 8.82
N GLY A 185 -15.16 -14.31 7.96
CA GLY A 185 -14.32 -15.25 7.22
C GLY A 185 -14.89 -15.63 5.86
N ASN A 186 -14.26 -16.62 5.24
CA ASN A 186 -14.72 -17.23 3.99
C ASN A 186 -15.25 -18.66 4.20
N GLY A 187 -15.57 -18.99 5.46
CA GLY A 187 -15.96 -20.34 5.89
C GLY A 187 -14.80 -21.26 6.26
N THR A 188 -13.54 -20.84 6.09
CA THR A 188 -12.39 -21.60 6.60
C THR A 188 -12.14 -21.30 8.08
N PRO A 189 -11.73 -22.29 8.89
CA PRO A 189 -11.40 -22.07 10.30
C PRO A 189 -10.30 -21.01 10.45
N GLY A 190 -10.63 -19.87 11.06
CA GLY A 190 -9.66 -18.83 11.43
C GLY A 190 -9.23 -17.87 10.32
N ALA A 191 -9.78 -17.94 9.09
CA ALA A 191 -9.35 -17.03 8.02
C ALA A 191 -10.42 -16.74 6.93
N PRO A 192 -10.25 -15.63 6.18
CA PRO A 192 -9.47 -14.46 6.57
C PRO A 192 -10.17 -13.71 7.72
N LEU A 193 -9.42 -12.96 8.53
CA LEU A 193 -10.01 -12.01 9.48
C LEU A 193 -10.53 -10.80 8.72
N ASN A 194 -11.81 -10.44 8.87
CA ASN A 194 -12.38 -9.24 8.24
C ASN A 194 -12.13 -8.03 9.15
N HIS A 195 -11.01 -7.34 8.93
CA HIS A 195 -10.63 -6.15 9.69
C HIS A 195 -11.51 -4.96 9.32
N ALA A 196 -11.87 -4.12 10.30
CA ALA A 196 -12.52 -2.84 10.01
C ALA A 196 -11.60 -1.97 9.14
N VAL A 197 -12.17 -1.29 8.15
CA VAL A 197 -11.44 -0.38 7.25
C VAL A 197 -10.98 0.88 8.01
N TYR A 198 -11.80 1.35 8.95
CA TYR A 198 -11.45 2.45 9.85
C TYR A 198 -10.93 1.88 11.17
N GLU A 199 -9.67 2.20 11.50
CA GLU A 199 -9.08 1.82 12.78
C GLU A 199 -9.76 2.60 13.93
N PRO A 200 -10.30 1.92 14.95
CA PRO A 200 -10.98 2.61 16.05
C PRO A 200 -9.99 3.16 17.08
N LEU A 201 -10.30 4.35 17.60
CA LEU A 201 -9.76 4.83 18.88
C LEU A 201 -10.66 4.33 20.01
N VAL A 202 -10.09 3.63 21.00
CA VAL A 202 -10.82 3.18 22.19
C VAL A 202 -10.32 3.94 23.42
N LEU A 203 -11.24 4.46 24.21
CA LEU A 203 -10.96 5.08 25.51
C LEU A 203 -11.55 4.23 26.63
N ILE A 204 -10.77 3.98 27.68
CA ILE A 204 -11.21 3.32 28.91
C ILE A 204 -10.81 4.23 30.08
N GLY A 205 -11.78 4.65 30.89
CA GLY A 205 -11.55 5.61 31.98
C GLY A 205 -10.96 6.95 31.51
N GLY A 206 -11.26 7.36 30.27
CA GLY A 206 -10.69 8.56 29.65
C GLY A 206 -9.24 8.41 29.17
N GLN A 207 -8.64 7.22 29.27
CA GLN A 207 -7.29 6.92 28.78
C GLN A 207 -7.35 6.13 27.46
N PRO A 208 -6.47 6.42 26.48
CA PRO A 208 -6.43 5.69 25.22
C PRO A 208 -5.93 4.26 25.45
N ALA A 209 -6.64 3.30 24.88
CA ALA A 209 -6.41 1.89 25.07
C ALA A 209 -5.88 1.26 23.76
N ARG A 210 -4.83 0.42 23.86
CA ARG A 210 -4.22 -0.22 22.68
C ARG A 210 -5.20 -1.22 22.06
N VAL A 211 -5.50 -1.07 20.78
CA VAL A 211 -6.32 -2.01 20.01
C VAL A 211 -5.42 -3.07 19.36
N TRP A 212 -5.68 -4.33 19.69
CA TRP A 212 -4.98 -5.49 19.11
C TRP A 212 -5.72 -6.08 17.91
N TYR A 213 -7.04 -5.90 17.87
CA TYR A 213 -7.89 -6.35 16.79
C TYR A 213 -9.15 -5.48 16.73
N SER A 214 -9.59 -5.16 15.53
CA SER A 214 -10.91 -4.56 15.28
C SER A 214 -11.47 -5.11 13.98
N GLY A 215 -12.63 -5.74 14.04
CA GLY A 215 -13.23 -6.39 12.88
C GLY A 215 -14.47 -7.17 13.24
N LEU A 216 -14.98 -7.98 12.32
CA LEU A 216 -16.15 -8.80 12.60
C LEU A 216 -15.85 -9.88 13.66
N ALA A 217 -16.83 -10.11 14.52
CA ALA A 217 -16.80 -11.20 15.48
C ALA A 217 -17.02 -12.54 14.74
N PRO A 218 -16.19 -13.58 15.00
CA PRO A 218 -16.34 -14.88 14.36
C PRO A 218 -17.75 -15.47 14.51
N SER A 219 -18.27 -16.09 13.46
CA SER A 219 -19.59 -16.75 13.40
C SER A 219 -20.83 -15.84 13.42
N PHE A 220 -20.68 -14.53 13.54
CA PHE A 220 -21.80 -13.58 13.55
C PHE A 220 -21.79 -12.70 12.29
N ALA A 221 -22.98 -12.28 11.87
CA ALA A 221 -23.16 -11.27 10.83
C ALA A 221 -23.43 -9.90 11.49
N GLY A 222 -22.71 -8.85 11.06
CA GLY A 222 -22.90 -7.47 11.53
C GLY A 222 -22.46 -7.17 12.97
N LEU A 223 -22.00 -8.18 13.72
CA LEU A 223 -21.39 -8.01 15.04
C LEU A 223 -19.89 -7.81 14.89
N TYR A 224 -19.36 -6.76 15.52
CA TYR A 224 -17.93 -6.48 15.57
C TYR A 224 -17.39 -6.84 16.95
N GLN A 225 -16.12 -7.20 16.99
CA GLN A 225 -15.36 -7.27 18.23
C GLN A 225 -14.14 -6.35 18.12
N ILE A 226 -13.75 -5.80 19.27
CA ILE A 226 -12.48 -5.11 19.44
C ILE A 226 -11.73 -5.81 20.57
N ASN A 227 -10.51 -6.28 20.28
CA ASN A 227 -9.61 -6.74 21.32
C ASN A 227 -8.80 -5.55 21.79
N VAL A 228 -8.95 -5.14 23.05
CA VAL A 228 -8.38 -3.91 23.59
C VAL A 228 -7.63 -4.18 24.89
N GLN A 229 -6.45 -3.62 25.03
CA GLN A 229 -5.68 -3.70 26.27
C GLN A 229 -6.08 -2.60 27.23
N VAL A 230 -6.42 -2.96 28.48
CA VAL A 230 -6.77 -1.99 29.52
C VAL A 230 -5.55 -1.11 29.81
N PRO A 231 -5.63 0.22 29.61
CA PRO A 231 -4.49 1.09 29.76
C PRO A 231 -4.06 1.25 31.23
N GLY A 232 -2.80 1.64 31.42
CA GLY A 232 -2.33 2.15 32.72
C GLY A 232 -3.04 3.45 33.08
N GLY A 233 -3.19 3.72 34.38
CA GLY A 233 -3.73 4.98 34.89
C GLY A 233 -5.25 5.03 35.02
N VAL A 234 -5.96 3.95 34.67
CA VAL A 234 -7.42 3.88 34.87
C VAL A 234 -7.73 3.70 36.35
N PRO A 235 -8.52 4.59 36.99
CA PRO A 235 -8.94 4.43 38.38
C PRO A 235 -9.82 3.18 38.59
N SER A 236 -9.83 2.65 39.81
CA SER A 236 -10.73 1.56 40.19
C SER A 236 -12.19 2.04 40.14
N GLY A 237 -13.09 1.15 39.74
CA GLY A 237 -14.53 1.41 39.70
C GLY A 237 -15.13 1.30 38.30
N ALA A 238 -16.22 2.02 38.05
CA ALA A 238 -16.89 2.05 36.75
C ALA A 238 -16.18 3.04 35.81
N GLY A 239 -15.22 2.56 35.03
CA GLY A 239 -14.52 3.38 34.03
C GLY A 239 -15.38 3.60 32.80
N ALA A 240 -15.50 4.85 32.32
CA ALA A 240 -16.21 5.15 31.08
C ALA A 240 -15.51 4.50 29.87
N VAL A 241 -16.28 3.91 28.95
CA VAL A 241 -15.74 3.31 27.71
C VAL A 241 -16.32 4.02 26.51
N ALA A 242 -15.46 4.42 25.57
CA ALA A 242 -15.87 5.03 24.32
C ALA A 242 -15.07 4.46 23.14
N VAL A 243 -15.73 4.34 22.00
CA VAL A 243 -15.10 3.94 20.73
C VAL A 243 -15.39 5.00 19.69
N SER A 244 -14.37 5.45 18.96
CA SER A 244 -14.51 6.40 17.86
C SER A 244 -13.91 5.83 16.58
N ALA A 245 -14.62 5.99 15.46
CA ALA A 245 -14.16 5.58 14.13
C ALA A 245 -14.76 6.50 13.06
N ALA A 246 -13.96 6.85 12.04
CA ALA A 246 -14.34 7.76 10.95
C ALA A 246 -14.99 9.09 11.42
N GLY A 247 -14.52 9.64 12.54
CA GLY A 247 -15.03 10.90 13.11
C GLY A 247 -16.36 10.76 13.87
N GLN A 248 -16.92 9.56 14.01
CA GLN A 248 -18.12 9.28 14.82
C GLN A 248 -17.73 8.60 16.13
N ARG A 249 -18.46 8.89 17.20
CA ARG A 249 -18.22 8.37 18.56
C ARG A 249 -19.38 7.50 19.02
N SER A 250 -19.07 6.47 19.81
CA SER A 250 -20.07 5.66 20.50
C SER A 250 -20.89 6.47 21.50
N GLN A 251 -22.03 5.90 21.89
CA GLN A 251 -22.95 6.54 22.81
C GLN A 251 -22.31 6.86 24.19
N PRO A 252 -22.75 7.93 24.87
CA PRO A 252 -22.24 8.29 26.19
C PRO A 252 -22.77 7.33 27.27
N ASN A 253 -22.20 7.41 28.48
CA ASN A 253 -22.63 6.67 29.68
C ASN A 253 -22.50 5.14 29.59
N VAL A 254 -21.61 4.65 28.71
CA VAL A 254 -21.17 3.25 28.73
C VAL A 254 -20.00 3.12 29.70
N THR A 255 -20.05 2.12 30.57
CA THR A 255 -19.04 1.87 31.60
C THR A 255 -18.50 0.45 31.52
N MET A 256 -17.38 0.24 32.18
CA MET A 256 -16.80 -1.08 32.42
C MET A 256 -16.18 -1.10 33.81
N ALA A 257 -16.47 -2.13 34.59
CA ALA A 257 -15.79 -2.39 35.85
C ALA A 257 -14.29 -2.59 35.66
N VAL A 258 -13.47 -1.78 36.34
CA VAL A 258 -12.00 -1.83 36.33
C VAL A 258 -11.48 -1.90 37.77
N SER A 259 -10.46 -2.70 37.98
CA SER A 259 -9.62 -2.73 39.17
C SER A 259 -8.28 -2.08 38.82
N SER A 260 -7.88 -1.06 39.59
CA SER A 260 -6.69 -0.27 39.30
C SER A 260 -5.50 -0.73 40.11
N ARG A 261 -4.34 -0.81 39.43
CA ARG A 261 -3.03 -0.84 40.10
C ARG A 261 -2.65 0.51 40.75
N TRP A 262 -3.30 1.58 40.31
CA TRP A 262 -3.06 2.96 40.73
C TRP A 262 -3.99 3.34 41.88
N VAL A 263 -3.41 3.84 42.98
CA VAL A 263 -4.16 4.37 44.13
C VAL A 263 -3.98 5.88 44.17
N ALA A 264 -5.09 6.62 44.21
CA ALA A 264 -5.05 8.07 44.38
C ALA A 264 -4.54 8.39 45.79
N GLU A 265 -3.43 9.12 45.90
CA GLU A 265 -2.84 9.52 47.17
C GLU A 265 -3.18 10.97 47.55
N ALA A 266 -3.32 11.86 46.56
CA ALA A 266 -3.76 13.24 46.78
C ALA A 266 -4.44 13.84 45.55
N THR A 267 -5.47 14.64 45.78
CA THR A 267 -6.18 15.43 44.76
C THR A 267 -6.29 16.87 45.23
N ALA A 268 -6.03 17.84 44.35
CA ALA A 268 -6.19 19.25 44.66
C ALA A 268 -6.71 20.06 43.46
N GLN A 269 -7.44 21.14 43.75
CA GLN A 269 -7.79 22.17 42.77
C GLN A 269 -6.65 23.18 42.68
N VAL A 270 -6.07 23.34 41.49
CA VAL A 270 -4.98 24.30 41.24
C VAL A 270 -5.42 25.29 40.16
N GLY A 271 -5.43 26.57 40.52
CA GLY A 271 -5.77 27.67 39.62
C GLY A 271 -4.56 28.54 39.25
N ALA A 272 -4.84 29.73 38.71
CA ALA A 272 -3.81 30.66 38.21
C ALA A 272 -2.80 31.13 39.28
N GLY A 273 -3.15 31.05 40.57
CA GLY A 273 -2.21 31.36 41.66
C GLY A 273 -1.09 30.32 41.85
N GLY A 274 -1.15 29.19 41.15
CA GLY A 274 -0.26 28.05 41.39
C GLY A 274 -0.69 27.25 42.62
N GLY A 275 0.18 26.35 43.08
CA GLY A 275 -0.09 25.51 44.23
C GLY A 275 0.88 24.34 44.36
N THR A 276 0.88 23.69 45.53
CA THR A 276 1.67 22.47 45.77
C THR A 276 0.76 21.33 46.14
N ILE A 277 1.01 20.18 45.52
CA ILE A 277 0.35 18.90 45.81
C ILE A 277 1.44 17.97 46.30
N GLN A 278 1.22 17.29 47.42
CA GLN A 278 2.25 16.47 48.05
C GLN A 278 1.67 15.18 48.62
N THR A 279 2.39 14.09 48.42
CA THR A 279 2.11 12.76 48.98
C THR A 279 3.35 12.22 49.69
N GLY A 280 3.27 10.99 50.20
CA GLY A 280 4.43 10.28 50.74
C GLY A 280 5.46 9.89 49.67
N ALA A 281 5.08 9.82 48.39
CA ALA A 281 5.96 9.42 47.29
C ALA A 281 6.47 10.62 46.46
N ALA A 282 5.64 11.64 46.25
CA ALA A 282 5.95 12.73 45.32
C ALA A 282 5.43 14.11 45.78
N SER A 283 5.96 15.17 45.18
CA SER A 283 5.42 16.53 45.27
C SER A 283 5.47 17.23 43.91
N LEU A 284 4.42 17.98 43.60
CA LEU A 284 4.29 18.84 42.43
C LEU A 284 4.06 20.26 42.91
N ALA A 285 4.97 21.18 42.57
CA ALA A 285 4.82 22.61 42.85
C ALA A 285 4.65 23.37 41.53
N LEU A 286 3.42 23.80 41.26
CA LEU A 286 3.05 24.61 40.10
C LEU A 286 3.26 26.09 40.43
N SER A 287 4.08 26.77 39.64
CA SER A 287 4.29 28.21 39.77
C SER A 287 3.00 28.99 39.46
N ALA A 288 2.87 30.21 39.98
CA ALA A 288 1.80 31.12 39.58
C ALA A 288 1.81 31.30 38.04
N GLY A 289 0.63 31.24 37.42
CA GLY A 289 0.45 31.29 35.98
C GLY A 289 0.75 29.99 35.22
N ALA A 290 1.23 28.92 35.89
CA ALA A 290 1.47 27.63 35.23
C ALA A 290 0.21 27.02 34.62
N VAL A 291 -0.95 27.31 35.23
CA VAL A 291 -2.27 26.90 34.77
C VAL A 291 -3.15 28.12 34.56
N GLY A 292 -3.86 28.22 33.43
CA GLY A 292 -4.76 29.35 33.15
C GLY A 292 -6.09 29.29 33.90
N GLU A 293 -6.69 28.12 34.00
CA GLU A 293 -7.99 27.89 34.66
C GLU A 293 -7.86 26.87 35.79
N SER A 294 -8.66 27.04 36.85
CA SER A 294 -8.70 26.09 37.96
C SER A 294 -9.05 24.69 37.46
N ARG A 295 -8.26 23.71 37.86
CA ARG A 295 -8.45 22.32 37.47
C ARG A 295 -8.05 21.37 38.59
N GLU A 296 -8.68 20.21 38.57
CA GLU A 296 -8.34 19.11 39.45
C GLU A 296 -7.05 18.43 38.97
N ILE A 297 -6.08 18.31 39.85
CA ILE A 297 -4.85 17.55 39.61
C ILE A 297 -4.78 16.46 40.68
N THR A 298 -4.54 15.22 40.25
CA THR A 298 -4.45 14.06 41.13
C THR A 298 -3.11 13.35 40.96
N ILE A 299 -2.46 13.02 42.08
CA ILE A 299 -1.28 12.15 42.16
C ILE A 299 -1.74 10.75 42.56
N TYR A 300 -1.40 9.78 41.73
CA TYR A 300 -1.58 8.35 41.97
C TYR A 300 -0.23 7.68 42.20
N ARG A 301 -0.18 6.69 43.08
CA ARG A 301 0.96 5.78 43.23
C ARG A 301 0.64 4.42 42.62
N ASP A 302 1.61 3.82 41.93
CA ASP A 302 1.50 2.44 41.47
C ASP A 302 1.78 1.49 42.65
N THR A 303 0.80 0.67 42.99
CA THR A 303 0.95 -0.35 44.06
C THR A 303 1.53 -1.66 43.54
N ASN A 304 1.65 -1.82 42.23
CA ASN A 304 2.26 -2.99 41.59
C ASN A 304 2.97 -2.57 40.28
N PRO A 305 4.09 -1.82 40.39
CA PRO A 305 4.78 -1.29 39.23
C PRO A 305 5.31 -2.44 38.36
N GLN A 306 4.91 -2.45 37.09
CA GLN A 306 5.36 -3.43 36.11
C GLN A 306 6.76 -3.09 35.60
N PRO A 307 7.58 -4.10 35.24
CA PRO A 307 8.85 -3.87 34.55
C PRO A 307 8.67 -2.97 33.33
N GLY A 308 9.57 -2.01 33.15
CA GLY A 308 9.58 -1.08 32.03
C GLY A 308 10.97 -0.51 31.76
N PRO A 309 11.14 0.33 30.72
CA PRO A 309 12.42 0.96 30.43
C PRO A 309 12.94 1.73 31.66
N GLY A 310 14.16 1.41 32.10
CA GLY A 310 14.78 2.03 33.28
C GLY A 310 14.36 1.43 34.64
N ASP A 311 13.47 0.44 34.70
CA ASP A 311 13.00 -0.13 35.98
C ASP A 311 14.11 -0.84 36.77
N LYS A 312 15.03 -1.50 36.07
CA LYS A 312 16.24 -2.10 36.68
C LYS A 312 17.01 -1.07 37.52
N PHE A 313 16.91 0.19 37.14
CA PHE A 313 17.64 1.32 37.68
C PHE A 313 16.73 2.26 38.49
N ARG A 314 15.54 1.83 38.87
CA ARG A 314 14.58 2.66 39.59
C ARG A 314 15.02 2.92 41.03
N ALA A 315 14.95 4.19 41.45
CA ALA A 315 15.35 4.66 42.78
C ALA A 315 14.21 5.31 43.59
N SER A 316 12.96 5.26 43.10
CA SER A 316 11.76 5.75 43.80
C SER A 316 10.56 4.84 43.55
N ASP A 317 9.43 5.15 44.22
CA ASP A 317 8.12 4.70 43.76
C ASP A 317 7.79 5.23 42.36
N VAL A 318 6.85 4.58 41.67
CA VAL A 318 6.29 5.05 40.40
C VAL A 318 5.00 5.82 40.70
N VAL A 319 4.93 7.06 40.21
CA VAL A 319 3.74 7.92 40.38
C VAL A 319 3.17 8.30 39.02
N THR A 320 1.85 8.48 38.95
CA THR A 320 1.17 9.05 37.78
C THR A 320 0.39 10.27 38.20
N VAL A 321 0.45 11.32 37.39
CA VAL A 321 -0.27 12.57 37.63
C VAL A 321 -1.27 12.78 36.52
N THR A 322 -2.52 13.08 36.86
CA THR A 322 -3.57 13.48 35.90
C THR A 322 -3.98 14.92 36.13
N GLY A 323 -4.57 15.54 35.10
CA GLY A 323 -5.11 16.90 35.19
C GLY A 323 -4.10 18.02 34.93
N LEU A 324 -2.83 17.72 34.67
CA LEU A 324 -1.86 18.72 34.21
C LEU A 324 -2.26 19.28 32.84
N PRO A 325 -2.06 20.59 32.58
CA PRO A 325 -2.33 21.16 31.26
C PRO A 325 -1.42 20.59 30.18
N GLU A 326 -1.94 20.51 28.96
CA GLU A 326 -1.14 20.12 27.78
C GLU A 326 -0.01 21.13 27.50
N THR A 327 -0.15 22.37 27.96
CA THR A 327 0.86 23.43 27.86
C THR A 327 1.09 24.02 29.25
N LEU A 328 2.34 24.03 29.72
CA LEU A 328 2.71 24.79 30.90
C LEU A 328 3.18 26.18 30.51
N ASN A 329 2.53 27.23 31.02
CA ASN A 329 2.91 28.61 30.74
C ASN A 329 3.99 29.13 31.72
N ALA A 330 4.24 28.41 32.80
CA ALA A 330 5.25 28.71 33.81
C ALA A 330 5.87 27.39 34.33
N PRO A 331 7.04 27.43 34.98
CA PRO A 331 7.72 26.22 35.42
C PRO A 331 6.91 25.39 36.43
N LEU A 332 7.02 24.07 36.34
CA LEU A 332 6.54 23.10 37.34
C LEU A 332 7.74 22.43 37.98
N THR A 333 7.79 22.35 39.31
CA THR A 333 8.80 21.56 40.01
C THR A 333 8.22 20.22 40.42
N VAL A 334 8.90 19.14 40.05
CA VAL A 334 8.59 17.76 40.42
C VAL A 334 9.64 17.30 41.45
N SER A 335 9.18 16.71 42.55
CA SER A 335 10.05 16.07 43.54
C SER A 335 9.60 14.64 43.77
N LEU A 336 10.54 13.69 43.75
CA LEU A 336 10.29 12.28 44.06
C LEU A 336 11.13 11.86 45.26
N ASN A 337 10.50 11.24 46.26
CA ASN A 337 11.21 10.68 47.40
C ASN A 337 11.95 9.40 46.98
N LEU A 338 13.21 9.29 47.37
CA LEU A 338 14.03 8.13 47.03
C LEU A 338 13.72 6.96 47.94
N THR A 339 13.59 5.78 47.34
CA THR A 339 13.50 4.48 48.03
C THR A 339 14.84 3.73 48.01
N ALA A 340 15.79 4.20 47.20
CA ALA A 340 17.17 3.71 47.14
C ALA A 340 18.17 4.87 46.99
N GLU A 341 19.40 4.67 47.45
CA GLU A 341 20.46 5.65 47.29
C GLU A 341 20.90 5.76 45.82
N ILE A 342 21.12 7.00 45.36
CA ILE A 342 21.77 7.30 44.08
C ILE A 342 23.23 7.68 44.39
N PRO A 343 24.21 6.84 44.00
CA PRO A 343 25.63 7.16 44.12
C PRO A 343 25.99 8.46 43.39
N ASP A 344 26.87 9.27 43.99
CA ASP A 344 27.24 10.59 43.44
C ASP A 344 27.99 10.52 42.10
N ARG A 345 28.49 9.33 41.73
CA ARG A 345 29.08 9.10 40.40
C ARG A 345 28.03 9.16 39.28
N TYR A 346 26.75 8.91 39.55
CA TYR A 346 25.71 8.91 38.53
C TYR A 346 25.03 10.27 38.41
N GLN A 347 24.59 10.58 37.20
CA GLN A 347 23.79 11.78 36.98
C GLN A 347 22.33 11.49 37.38
N PRO A 348 21.73 12.29 38.27
CA PRO A 348 20.36 12.08 38.71
C PRO A 348 19.35 12.54 37.64
N PHE A 349 18.42 11.65 37.28
CA PHE A 349 17.32 11.96 36.38
C PHE A 349 15.96 11.57 36.97
N ILE A 350 14.93 12.35 36.62
CA ILE A 350 13.54 11.92 36.73
C ILE A 350 13.10 11.46 35.34
N ALA A 351 12.80 10.18 35.21
CA ALA A 351 12.22 9.59 34.02
C ALA A 351 10.72 9.89 33.97
N ILE A 352 10.22 10.27 32.80
CA ILE A 352 8.83 10.66 32.57
C ILE A 352 8.31 9.96 31.31
N ARG A 353 7.10 9.41 31.42
CA ARG A 353 6.32 8.87 30.33
C ARG A 353 4.93 9.50 30.33
N THR A 354 4.49 10.05 29.20
CA THR A 354 3.14 10.64 29.06
C THR A 354 2.15 9.65 28.46
N SER A 355 0.86 9.70 28.82
CA SER A 355 -0.17 8.88 28.15
C SER A 355 -0.33 9.29 26.69
N GLY A 356 -0.49 8.34 25.76
CA GLY A 356 -0.49 8.68 24.32
C GLY A 356 -0.12 7.59 23.31
N GLY A 357 0.11 6.33 23.71
CA GLY A 357 0.29 5.23 22.78
C GLY A 357 1.50 4.34 23.09
N ALA A 358 1.57 3.19 22.43
CA ALA A 358 2.79 2.40 22.40
C ALA A 358 3.88 3.15 21.61
N GLY A 359 5.14 3.12 22.09
CA GLY A 359 6.29 3.71 21.37
C GLY A 359 6.62 5.18 21.65
N ASP A 360 6.28 5.74 22.83
CA ASP A 360 6.62 7.14 23.19
C ASP A 360 8.02 7.32 23.81
N GLY A 361 8.76 6.24 24.06
CA GLY A 361 10.03 6.28 24.81
C GLY A 361 9.89 6.85 26.23
N VAL A 362 11.02 6.96 26.93
CA VAL A 362 11.11 7.67 28.22
C VAL A 362 11.87 8.98 28.03
N ILE A 363 11.32 10.07 28.58
CA ILE A 363 11.99 11.36 28.63
C ILE A 363 12.71 11.48 29.98
N TYR A 364 13.98 11.91 29.98
CA TYR A 364 14.77 12.06 31.18
C TYR A 364 14.99 13.54 31.50
N LEU A 365 14.44 14.00 32.61
CA LEU A 365 14.68 15.35 33.12
C LEU A 365 15.90 15.36 34.03
N ASP A 366 16.78 16.34 33.82
CA ASP A 366 17.83 16.65 34.78
C ASP A 366 17.23 16.95 36.14
N ALA A 367 17.73 16.25 37.16
CA ALA A 367 17.34 16.45 38.54
C ALA A 367 18.54 16.86 39.39
N ARG A 368 18.26 17.28 40.61
CA ARG A 368 19.27 17.40 41.67
C ARG A 368 18.85 16.55 42.85
N LYS A 369 19.84 16.00 43.55
CA LYS A 369 19.65 15.26 44.81
C LYS A 369 19.63 16.25 45.97
N GLU A 370 18.54 16.27 46.73
CA GLU A 370 18.36 17.18 47.88
C GLU A 370 17.49 16.51 48.94
N GLY A 371 17.98 16.38 50.18
CA GLY A 371 17.17 15.90 51.32
C GLY A 371 16.51 14.53 51.14
N GLY A 372 17.18 13.57 50.47
CA GLY A 372 16.62 12.23 50.20
C GLY A 372 15.62 12.21 49.04
N LYS A 373 15.60 13.25 48.20
CA LYS A 373 14.71 13.38 47.05
C LYS A 373 15.50 13.67 45.78
N LEU A 374 14.90 13.36 44.63
CA LEU A 374 15.25 14.02 43.37
C LEU A 374 14.27 15.14 43.10
N ILE A 375 14.80 16.29 42.67
CA ILE A 375 14.03 17.47 42.32
C ILE A 375 14.39 17.87 40.90
N ALA A 376 13.41 17.89 40.01
CA ALA A 376 13.54 18.37 38.64
C ALA A 376 12.59 19.54 38.38
N THR A 377 13.00 20.46 37.51
CA THR A 377 12.15 21.56 37.06
C THR A 377 11.79 21.34 35.60
N VAL A 378 10.49 21.27 35.35
CA VAL A 378 9.91 21.28 34.02
C VAL A 378 9.82 22.73 33.56
N PRO A 379 10.55 23.16 32.52
CA PRO A 379 10.47 24.52 32.02
C PRO A 379 9.11 24.77 31.35
N PRO A 380 8.68 26.04 31.15
CA PRO A 380 7.49 26.34 30.37
C PRO A 380 7.57 25.76 28.95
N ALA A 381 6.42 25.46 28.36
CA ALA A 381 6.32 25.02 26.98
C ALA A 381 6.79 26.14 26.03
N PRO A 382 7.67 25.86 25.07
CA PRO A 382 7.94 26.77 23.96
C PRO A 382 6.65 27.16 23.22
N ALA A 383 6.61 28.36 22.65
CA ALA A 383 5.43 28.86 21.97
C ALA A 383 4.93 27.88 20.88
N GLY A 384 3.65 27.51 20.93
CA GLY A 384 3.03 26.60 19.96
C GLY A 384 3.27 25.11 20.20
N THR A 385 3.93 24.72 21.30
CA THR A 385 4.19 23.31 21.65
C THR A 385 3.24 22.82 22.76
N LYS A 386 3.01 21.50 22.83
CA LYS A 386 2.13 20.81 23.79
C LYS A 386 2.78 19.50 24.23
N THR A 387 2.46 18.96 25.41
CA THR A 387 2.91 17.61 25.83
C THR A 387 2.41 16.52 24.88
N ALA A 388 3.13 15.40 24.83
CA ALA A 388 2.98 14.35 23.83
C ALA A 388 1.65 13.52 23.77
N PRO A 389 0.61 13.67 24.62
CA PRO A 389 -0.73 13.23 24.22
C PRO A 389 -1.40 14.19 23.21
N GLY A 390 -1.19 15.51 23.37
CA GLY A 390 -1.89 16.55 22.60
C GLY A 390 -1.39 16.70 21.16
N ALA A 391 -0.22 16.13 20.85
CA ALA A 391 0.37 16.13 19.50
C ALA A 391 0.11 14.83 18.72
N LYS A 392 0.01 13.67 19.41
CA LYS A 392 -0.16 12.34 18.76
C LYS A 392 -1.59 12.12 18.25
N TYR A 393 -2.55 12.82 18.84
CA TYR A 393 -3.95 12.66 18.54
C TYR A 393 -4.69 13.99 18.66
N ALA A 394 -4.67 14.80 17.60
CA ALA A 394 -5.62 15.91 17.49
C ALA A 394 -7.07 15.41 17.70
N ALA A 395 -7.36 14.17 17.25
CA ALA A 395 -8.62 13.48 17.50
C ALA A 395 -8.85 13.02 18.97
N ALA A 396 -7.82 12.89 19.81
CA ALA A 396 -7.98 12.52 21.22
C ALA A 396 -8.35 13.72 22.11
N ALA A 397 -7.85 14.91 21.75
CA ALA A 397 -8.30 16.16 22.38
C ALA A 397 -9.81 16.35 22.13
N ASP A 398 -10.28 16.11 20.90
CA ASP A 398 -11.71 16.12 20.54
C ASP A 398 -12.51 14.99 21.22
N ALA A 399 -11.85 13.90 21.66
CA ALA A 399 -12.47 12.76 22.33
C ALA A 399 -12.52 12.85 23.87
N GLY A 400 -11.90 13.87 24.48
CA GLY A 400 -11.89 14.09 25.93
C GLY A 400 -10.88 13.22 26.69
N VAL A 401 -9.75 12.89 26.08
CA VAL A 401 -8.66 12.14 26.73
C VAL A 401 -7.93 13.01 27.76
N GLN A 402 -7.75 12.51 28.98
CA GLN A 402 -6.94 13.19 29.99
C GLN A 402 -5.46 12.83 29.83
N SER A 403 -4.61 13.84 29.65
CA SER A 403 -3.15 13.70 29.71
C SER A 403 -2.73 13.22 31.12
N SER A 404 -1.81 12.26 31.15
CA SER A 404 -1.21 11.79 32.39
C SER A 404 0.30 11.70 32.25
N TRP A 405 1.03 12.01 33.33
CA TRP A 405 2.48 11.93 33.39
C TRP A 405 2.88 10.89 34.43
N THR A 406 3.41 9.75 33.98
CA THR A 406 4.00 8.72 34.83
C THR A 406 5.48 9.03 35.05
N MET A 407 5.95 9.02 36.29
CA MET A 407 7.29 9.48 36.66
C MET A 407 7.94 8.56 37.70
N TRP A 408 9.27 8.42 37.62
CA TRP A 408 10.10 7.73 38.60
C TRP A 408 11.54 8.27 38.56
N ALA A 409 12.26 8.15 39.68
CA ALA A 409 13.69 8.46 39.76
C ALA A 409 14.51 7.28 39.21
N VAL A 410 15.59 7.57 38.48
CA VAL A 410 16.55 6.55 38.02
C VAL A 410 17.96 6.79 38.59
N THR A 411 18.70 5.71 38.80
CA THR A 411 20.12 5.66 39.19
C THR A 411 20.95 4.97 38.11
N GLY A 412 22.29 5.05 38.12
CA GLY A 412 23.09 4.29 37.16
C GLY A 412 23.13 4.86 35.73
N TYR A 413 22.66 6.09 35.52
CA TYR A 413 22.66 6.75 34.21
C TYR A 413 23.74 7.84 34.10
N TYR A 414 24.21 8.07 32.88
CA TYR A 414 25.00 9.23 32.48
C TYR A 414 24.31 9.99 31.35
N ALA A 415 24.61 11.29 31.24
CA ALA A 415 24.48 12.00 29.98
C ALA A 415 25.86 12.38 29.46
N LEU A 416 26.12 12.09 28.19
CA LEU A 416 27.27 12.61 27.48
C LEU A 416 26.81 13.56 26.38
N ARG A 417 27.66 14.54 26.06
CA ARG A 417 27.46 15.45 24.93
C ARG A 417 28.40 15.02 23.82
N SER A 418 27.90 14.92 22.59
CA SER A 418 28.73 14.56 21.44
C SER A 418 29.84 15.59 21.22
N SER A 419 30.89 15.18 20.51
CA SER A 419 32.11 15.98 20.33
C SER A 419 31.88 17.35 19.66
N GLN A 420 30.88 17.48 18.79
CA GLN A 420 30.49 18.78 18.19
C GLN A 420 29.28 19.42 18.89
N GLY A 421 28.70 18.74 19.88
CA GLY A 421 27.61 19.29 20.68
C GLY A 421 26.24 19.26 20.03
N HIS A 422 26.06 18.58 18.91
CA HIS A 422 24.76 18.43 18.26
C HIS A 422 23.83 17.47 19.01
N PHE A 423 24.40 16.51 19.76
CA PHE A 423 23.66 15.45 20.43
C PHE A 423 23.94 15.41 21.93
N ARG A 424 22.92 15.06 22.69
CA ARG A 424 23.01 14.70 24.10
C ARG A 424 22.47 13.28 24.26
N ILE A 425 23.34 12.36 24.68
CA ILE A 425 23.04 10.95 24.77
C ILE A 425 22.88 10.60 26.25
N ILE A 426 21.71 10.08 26.63
CA ILE A 426 21.37 9.65 27.99
C ILE A 426 21.29 8.13 28.00
N PHE A 427 22.03 7.46 28.89
CA PHE A 427 22.21 6.00 28.81
C PHE A 427 22.49 5.32 30.15
N PRO A 428 22.12 4.02 30.31
CA PRO A 428 22.43 3.23 31.49
C PRO A 428 23.91 2.83 31.51
N ALA A 429 24.68 3.44 32.38
CA ALA A 429 26.13 3.36 32.40
C ALA A 429 26.70 1.96 32.67
N GLU A 430 26.08 1.21 33.57
CA GLU A 430 26.66 -0.04 34.11
C GLU A 430 26.56 -1.23 33.14
N ASP A 431 25.62 -1.20 32.20
CA ASP A 431 25.31 -2.36 31.36
C ASP A 431 25.84 -2.26 29.93
N LEU A 432 26.09 -1.04 29.44
CA LEU A 432 26.62 -0.87 28.10
C LEU A 432 28.08 -1.29 28.05
N ILE A 433 28.52 -1.77 26.89
CA ILE A 433 29.95 -2.00 26.70
C ILE A 433 30.72 -0.69 26.85
N GLU A 434 31.96 -0.78 27.34
CA GLU A 434 32.85 0.37 27.47
C GLU A 434 33.00 1.13 26.13
N GLY A 435 32.79 2.44 26.16
CA GLY A 435 32.81 3.32 24.98
C GLY A 435 31.63 3.17 24.02
N GLY A 436 30.65 2.31 24.31
CA GLY A 436 29.51 2.06 23.41
C GLY A 436 28.69 3.31 23.14
N ALA A 437 28.39 4.11 24.17
CA ALA A 437 27.66 5.37 24.03
C ALA A 437 28.46 6.43 23.24
N ASP A 438 29.78 6.49 23.44
CA ASP A 438 30.67 7.38 22.68
C ASP A 438 30.70 7.02 21.19
N GLU A 439 30.79 5.73 20.84
CA GLU A 439 30.74 5.28 19.45
C GLU A 439 29.42 5.64 18.74
N ILE A 440 28.30 5.61 19.48
CA ILE A 440 26.99 6.07 18.98
C ILE A 440 27.00 7.58 18.77
N ALA A 441 27.54 8.35 19.71
CA ALA A 441 27.65 9.79 19.58
C ALA A 441 28.48 10.20 18.34
N ASP A 442 29.60 9.53 18.10
CA ASP A 442 30.46 9.76 16.93
C ASP A 442 29.77 9.33 15.62
N ALA A 443 28.96 8.26 15.65
CA ALA A 443 28.16 7.85 14.51
C ALA A 443 27.09 8.91 14.17
N LEU A 444 26.42 9.47 15.16
CA LEU A 444 25.44 10.54 14.97
C LEU A 444 26.08 11.81 14.39
N GLU A 445 27.26 12.21 14.87
CA GLU A 445 28.02 13.34 14.28
C GLU A 445 28.47 13.08 12.83
N THR A 446 28.77 11.82 12.51
CA THR A 446 29.06 11.40 11.14
C THR A 446 27.83 11.46 10.26
N ALA A 447 26.69 10.96 10.75
CA ALA A 447 25.42 10.99 10.06
C ALA A 447 24.95 12.44 9.82
N TYR A 448 25.02 13.31 10.83
CA TYR A 448 24.70 14.73 10.76
C TYR A 448 25.39 15.42 9.57
N ARG A 449 26.71 15.22 9.44
CA ARG A 449 27.51 15.77 8.33
C ARG A 449 27.11 15.20 6.98
N LYS A 450 26.98 13.86 6.88
CA LYS A 450 26.59 13.19 5.63
C LYS A 450 25.20 13.63 5.14
N ILE A 451 24.27 13.86 6.06
CA ILE A 451 22.93 14.39 5.74
C ILE A 451 23.05 15.84 5.23
N ALA A 452 23.84 16.68 5.89
CA ALA A 452 24.08 18.05 5.46
C ALA A 452 24.72 18.11 4.05
N ASP A 453 25.62 17.18 3.73
CA ASP A 453 26.28 17.08 2.42
C ASP A 453 25.30 16.77 1.27
N LEU A 454 24.08 16.31 1.56
CA LEU A 454 23.01 16.16 0.58
C LEU A 454 22.39 17.51 0.16
N GLY A 455 22.72 18.60 0.85
CA GLY A 455 22.14 19.93 0.63
C GLY A 455 20.88 20.20 1.46
N LEU A 456 20.65 19.43 2.53
CA LEU A 456 19.55 19.60 3.47
C LEU A 456 19.96 20.55 4.61
N ASP A 457 19.02 21.37 5.07
CA ASP A 457 19.25 22.48 5.98
C ASP A 457 18.78 22.16 7.40
N TRP A 458 19.73 21.85 8.28
CA TRP A 458 19.49 21.69 9.73
C TRP A 458 18.99 22.97 10.41
N GLY A 459 19.17 24.15 9.79
CA GLY A 459 18.63 25.43 10.27
C GLY A 459 17.10 25.46 10.35
N LYS A 460 16.40 24.63 9.57
CA LYS A 460 14.93 24.45 9.64
C LYS A 460 14.44 23.93 10.98
N ARG A 461 15.32 23.38 11.82
CA ARG A 461 15.01 22.92 13.18
C ARG A 461 14.83 24.08 14.17
N ASN A 462 15.34 25.27 13.85
CA ASN A 462 15.29 26.42 14.76
C ASN A 462 13.84 26.91 14.93
N GLY A 463 13.38 27.01 16.19
CA GLY A 463 12.08 27.62 16.54
C GLY A 463 11.01 26.66 17.05
N THR A 464 11.14 25.35 16.81
CA THR A 464 10.20 24.32 17.32
C THR A 464 10.89 23.17 18.08
N SER A 465 12.22 23.07 18.04
CA SER A 465 12.97 21.97 18.67
C SER A 465 14.15 22.49 19.51
N SER A 466 14.45 21.82 20.62
CA SER A 466 15.68 22.07 21.36
C SER A 466 16.91 21.48 20.64
N TRP A 467 18.01 22.25 20.67
CA TRP A 467 19.37 21.75 20.55
C TRP A 467 19.95 21.60 21.96
N PRO A 468 20.80 20.59 22.23
CA PRO A 468 21.14 19.46 21.36
C PRO A 468 19.95 18.50 21.11
N ILE A 469 20.04 17.66 20.07
CA ILE A 469 19.11 16.55 19.83
C ILE A 469 19.28 15.55 20.99
N GLU A 470 18.18 15.23 21.67
CA GLU A 470 18.17 14.23 22.73
C GLU A 470 18.12 12.82 22.15
N VAL A 471 19.03 11.98 22.63
CA VAL A 471 19.11 10.56 22.29
C VAL A 471 19.05 9.76 23.58
N SER A 472 18.01 8.95 23.72
CA SER A 472 17.83 8.04 24.84
C SER A 472 18.29 6.65 24.45
N ILE A 473 19.23 6.08 25.20
CA ILE A 473 19.54 4.65 25.15
C ILE A 473 18.80 4.00 26.32
N GLU A 474 17.81 3.17 26.03
CA GLU A 474 16.95 2.56 27.04
C GLU A 474 16.65 1.10 26.72
N TYR A 475 16.28 0.31 27.73
CA TYR A 475 15.84 -1.07 27.50
C TYR A 475 14.43 -1.07 26.90
N PHE A 476 14.32 -1.54 25.67
CA PHE A 476 13.02 -1.70 25.03
C PHE A 476 12.36 -2.98 25.55
N GLU A 477 11.11 -2.86 25.99
CA GLU A 477 10.30 -3.97 26.51
C GLU A 477 9.15 -4.30 25.55
N ASP A 478 8.43 -5.39 25.84
CA ASP A 478 7.24 -5.85 25.07
C ASP A 478 7.53 -5.98 23.56
N ASP A 479 6.65 -5.44 22.71
CA ASP A 479 6.78 -5.48 21.23
C ASP A 479 7.85 -4.53 20.67
N ARG A 480 8.53 -3.77 21.53
CA ARG A 480 9.71 -2.99 21.16
C ARG A 480 11.01 -3.76 21.39
N ARG A 481 11.00 -4.86 22.14
CA ARG A 481 12.22 -5.54 22.59
C ARG A 481 13.19 -5.93 21.47
N ASP A 482 12.64 -6.33 20.32
CA ASP A 482 13.43 -6.74 19.15
C ASP A 482 13.73 -5.58 18.17
N ARG A 483 13.23 -4.36 18.45
CA ARG A 483 13.53 -3.16 17.65
C ARG A 483 14.86 -2.57 18.07
N TRP A 484 15.65 -2.12 17.10
CA TRP A 484 17.00 -1.60 17.34
C TRP A 484 16.96 -0.12 17.76
N GLY A 485 16.07 0.66 17.15
CA GLY A 485 15.84 2.06 17.45
C GLY A 485 14.49 2.52 16.92
N GLU A 486 14.09 3.73 17.27
CA GLU A 486 12.91 4.41 16.75
C GLU A 486 13.03 5.93 16.98
N GLU A 487 12.22 6.69 16.25
CA GLU A 487 12.03 8.11 16.47
C GLU A 487 11.56 8.38 17.91
N GLY A 488 12.21 9.35 18.58
CA GLY A 488 11.85 9.83 19.91
C GLY A 488 11.10 11.16 19.87
N SER A 489 10.54 11.52 21.02
CA SER A 489 9.87 12.80 21.24
C SER A 489 10.70 13.70 22.13
N THR A 490 10.57 15.02 21.95
CA THR A 490 11.04 15.99 22.95
C THR A 490 10.04 16.06 24.11
N PHE A 491 10.48 16.58 25.27
CA PHE A 491 9.59 16.75 26.42
C PHE A 491 8.30 17.52 26.08
N TRP A 492 8.42 18.63 25.34
CA TRP A 492 7.30 19.46 24.91
C TRP A 492 6.65 19.00 23.60
N GLY A 493 6.51 17.67 23.45
CA GLY A 493 5.65 16.97 22.50
C GLY A 493 5.76 17.38 21.04
N VAL A 494 6.91 17.91 20.63
CA VAL A 494 7.27 17.89 19.22
C VAL A 494 7.81 16.50 18.94
N GLN A 495 6.95 15.69 18.33
CA GLN A 495 7.21 14.31 17.97
C GLN A 495 8.27 14.23 16.89
N ARG A 496 8.94 13.08 16.84
CA ARG A 496 9.93 12.79 15.81
C ARG A 496 11.09 13.79 15.79
N GLN A 497 11.52 14.19 16.98
CA GLN A 497 12.57 15.18 17.18
C GLN A 497 13.64 14.76 18.19
N GLY A 498 13.52 13.58 18.79
CA GLY A 498 14.57 12.88 19.52
C GLY A 498 14.83 11.50 18.90
N ILE A 499 15.73 10.72 19.48
CA ILE A 499 16.02 9.35 19.04
C ILE A 499 15.98 8.42 20.25
N ASN A 500 15.34 7.27 20.13
CA ASN A 500 15.39 6.21 21.13
C ASN A 500 16.15 5.01 20.54
N LEU A 501 17.15 4.51 21.27
CA LEU A 501 17.98 3.38 20.88
C LEU A 501 17.88 2.27 21.94
N ASN A 502 17.82 1.03 21.49
CA ASN A 502 17.63 -0.10 22.38
C ASN A 502 18.95 -0.56 23.02
N ALA A 503 19.03 -0.40 24.35
CA ALA A 503 20.17 -0.78 25.16
C ALA A 503 20.53 -2.28 25.04
N HIS A 504 19.56 -3.17 24.78
CA HIS A 504 19.83 -4.60 24.61
C HIS A 504 20.89 -4.87 23.53
N PHE A 505 20.94 -4.06 22.47
CA PHE A 505 21.87 -4.23 21.36
C PHE A 505 23.20 -3.47 21.56
N ILE A 506 23.35 -2.66 22.60
CA ILE A 506 24.60 -1.94 22.91
C ILE A 506 25.38 -2.65 24.05
N THR A 507 24.79 -3.69 24.66
CA THR A 507 25.46 -4.54 25.67
C THR A 507 26.51 -5.49 25.08
N ARG A 508 26.63 -5.57 23.74
CA ARG A 508 27.51 -6.51 23.05
C ARG A 508 28.27 -5.84 21.91
N ARG A 509 29.60 -6.05 21.85
CA ARG A 509 30.47 -5.37 20.87
C ARG A 509 30.12 -5.73 19.43
N GLU A 510 29.71 -6.96 19.18
CA GLU A 510 29.34 -7.44 17.83
C GLU A 510 28.13 -6.71 17.23
N ASN A 511 27.29 -6.09 18.06
CA ASN A 511 26.09 -5.38 17.61
C ASN A 511 26.31 -3.89 17.35
N ILE A 512 27.44 -3.33 17.80
CA ILE A 512 27.67 -1.87 17.75
C ILE A 512 27.65 -1.33 16.33
N GLU A 513 28.21 -2.05 15.36
CA GLU A 513 28.19 -1.58 13.98
C GLU A 513 26.76 -1.39 13.47
N ASN A 514 25.88 -2.36 13.75
CA ASN A 514 24.48 -2.25 13.39
C ASN A 514 23.79 -1.11 14.17
N MET A 515 24.11 -0.90 15.44
CA MET A 515 23.56 0.24 16.20
C MET A 515 24.03 1.60 15.68
N ARG A 516 25.28 1.72 15.19
CA ARG A 516 25.77 2.94 14.52
C ARG A 516 24.98 3.22 13.23
N ILE A 517 24.67 2.15 12.49
CA ILE A 517 23.84 2.22 11.28
C ILE A 517 22.41 2.64 11.63
N THR A 518 21.79 2.00 12.63
CA THR A 518 20.45 2.35 13.15
C THR A 518 20.38 3.80 13.63
N ALA A 519 21.36 4.28 14.39
CA ALA A 519 21.39 5.67 14.84
C ALA A 519 21.38 6.67 13.67
N GLY A 520 22.08 6.33 12.58
CA GLY A 520 22.04 7.12 11.34
C GLY A 520 20.71 7.05 10.61
N HIS A 521 20.06 5.88 10.59
CA HIS A 521 18.70 5.70 10.04
C HIS A 521 17.70 6.60 10.76
N GLU A 522 17.63 6.52 12.10
CA GLU A 522 16.70 7.33 12.89
C GLU A 522 16.99 8.83 12.75
N LEU A 523 18.26 9.24 12.72
CA LEU A 523 18.60 10.65 12.51
C LEU A 523 18.14 11.17 11.15
N PHE A 524 18.10 10.32 10.11
CA PHE A 524 17.62 10.73 8.80
C PHE A 524 16.12 11.01 8.83
N HIS A 525 15.33 10.19 9.52
CA HIS A 525 13.89 10.45 9.75
C HIS A 525 13.68 11.82 10.39
N LEU A 526 14.47 12.19 11.41
CA LEU A 526 14.42 13.52 12.04
C LEU A 526 14.63 14.66 11.03
N MET A 527 15.54 14.49 10.06
CA MET A 527 15.73 15.45 8.97
C MET A 527 14.51 15.48 8.03
N GLN A 528 13.98 14.33 7.64
CA GLN A 528 12.82 14.24 6.74
C GLN A 528 11.60 14.96 7.33
N ASN A 529 11.38 14.88 8.64
CA ASN A 529 10.29 15.61 9.32
C ASN A 529 10.42 17.14 9.23
N LEU A 530 11.61 17.69 8.97
CA LEU A 530 11.79 19.14 8.71
C LEU A 530 11.35 19.53 7.29
N TYR A 531 11.15 18.55 6.41
CA TYR A 531 10.78 18.70 5.01
C TYR A 531 9.37 18.17 4.72
N ASP A 532 8.81 17.31 5.58
CA ASP A 532 7.41 16.90 5.56
C ASP A 532 6.63 17.49 6.74
N LEU A 533 5.90 18.58 6.48
CA LEU A 533 5.09 19.28 7.50
C LEU A 533 3.63 18.78 7.57
N GLU A 534 3.27 17.62 6.98
CA GLU A 534 1.92 17.06 7.14
C GLU A 534 1.75 16.39 8.52
N SER A 535 0.53 16.44 9.09
CA SER A 535 0.23 15.78 10.37
C SER A 535 0.25 14.25 10.21
N ALA A 536 0.94 13.56 11.11
CA ALA A 536 1.13 12.10 11.08
C ALA A 536 -0.19 11.29 10.99
N PRO A 537 -0.19 10.12 10.30
CA PRO A 537 0.94 9.51 9.61
C PRO A 537 1.30 10.26 8.31
N SER A 538 2.61 10.36 8.02
CA SER A 538 3.11 10.99 6.79
C SER A 538 2.47 10.35 5.57
N THR A 539 2.07 11.17 4.60
CA THR A 539 1.58 10.66 3.32
C THR A 539 2.68 10.02 2.46
N TRP A 540 3.94 10.12 2.91
CA TRP A 540 5.15 9.67 2.20
C TRP A 540 5.99 8.67 2.98
N LEU A 541 5.43 7.99 3.98
CA LEU A 541 6.13 7.02 4.82
C LEU A 541 7.00 6.04 4.02
N TRP A 542 6.55 5.55 2.86
CA TRP A 542 7.35 4.64 2.05
C TRP A 542 8.67 5.27 1.56
N MET A 543 8.65 6.55 1.20
CA MET A 543 9.81 7.28 0.73
C MET A 543 10.75 7.62 1.90
N GLU A 544 10.17 7.96 3.06
CA GLU A 544 10.92 8.17 4.30
C GLU A 544 11.78 6.95 4.61
N GLU A 545 11.14 5.77 4.69
CA GLU A 545 11.80 4.49 4.95
C GLU A 545 12.78 4.07 3.86
N ALA A 546 12.44 4.31 2.58
CA ALA A 546 13.32 3.97 1.46
C ALA A 546 14.64 4.75 1.52
N VAL A 547 14.58 6.04 1.84
CA VAL A 547 15.77 6.90 1.93
C VAL A 547 16.55 6.62 3.22
N SER A 548 15.89 6.43 4.37
CA SER A 548 16.57 6.09 5.62
C SER A 548 17.27 4.73 5.52
N THR A 549 16.64 3.73 4.89
CA THR A 549 17.24 2.42 4.58
C THR A 549 18.40 2.51 3.59
N TRP A 550 18.30 3.38 2.58
CA TRP A 550 19.41 3.67 1.68
C TRP A 550 20.61 4.29 2.42
N PHE A 551 20.33 5.16 3.39
CA PHE A 551 21.35 5.86 4.16
C PHE A 551 22.14 4.92 5.10
N GLU A 552 21.54 3.82 5.55
CA GLU A 552 22.21 2.81 6.36
C GLU A 552 23.53 2.33 5.73
N ARG A 553 23.53 2.12 4.41
CA ARG A 553 24.74 1.74 3.67
C ARG A 553 25.80 2.84 3.64
N ARG A 554 25.40 4.10 3.67
CA ARG A 554 26.35 5.24 3.81
C ARG A 554 26.93 5.26 5.22
N MET A 555 26.26 4.70 6.21
CA MET A 555 26.76 4.60 7.59
C MET A 555 27.64 3.38 7.84
N ALA A 556 27.36 2.28 7.14
CA ALA A 556 28.10 1.02 7.27
C ALA A 556 29.58 1.16 6.90
N LYS A 557 30.45 0.47 7.66
CA LYS A 557 31.87 0.31 7.30
C LYS A 557 32.08 -0.63 6.11
N ASP A 558 31.22 -1.64 5.96
CA ASP A 558 31.32 -2.63 4.88
C ASP A 558 30.76 -2.04 3.56
N PRO A 559 31.58 -1.86 2.51
CA PRO A 559 31.11 -1.41 1.21
C PRO A 559 30.18 -2.42 0.51
N ALA A 560 30.06 -3.67 0.99
CA ALA A 560 29.08 -4.65 0.51
C ALA A 560 27.81 -4.72 1.38
N TYR A 561 27.65 -3.81 2.35
CA TYR A 561 26.49 -3.78 3.23
C TYR A 561 25.18 -3.64 2.45
N VAL A 562 24.21 -4.49 2.78
CA VAL A 562 22.81 -4.38 2.39
C VAL A 562 22.01 -4.54 3.67
N SER A 563 21.05 -3.62 3.88
CA SER A 563 20.23 -3.65 5.08
C SER A 563 19.48 -4.97 5.22
N ALA A 564 19.40 -5.46 6.46
CA ALA A 564 18.60 -6.63 6.78
C ALA A 564 17.10 -6.39 6.52
N THR A 565 16.64 -5.13 6.50
CA THR A 565 15.25 -4.78 6.16
C THR A 565 14.96 -4.88 4.66
N VAL A 566 15.98 -4.87 3.79
CA VAL A 566 15.80 -5.04 2.34
C VAL A 566 15.57 -6.51 1.97
N ALA A 567 16.25 -7.44 2.64
CA ALA A 567 16.08 -8.89 2.43
C ALA A 567 15.95 -9.69 3.75
N PRO A 568 14.91 -9.44 4.57
CA PRO A 568 14.64 -10.24 5.75
C PRO A 568 14.37 -11.71 5.39
N PRO A 569 14.79 -12.67 6.23
CA PRO A 569 14.35 -14.05 6.09
C PRO A 569 12.82 -14.15 6.10
N GLY A 570 12.23 -14.69 5.02
CA GLY A 570 10.80 -14.92 4.92
C GLY A 570 9.93 -13.70 4.58
N SER A 571 10.51 -12.54 4.29
CA SER A 571 9.75 -11.40 3.76
C SER A 571 9.82 -11.31 2.23
N ASP A 572 8.83 -10.65 1.64
CA ASP A 572 8.75 -10.37 0.21
C ASP A 572 8.83 -8.85 -0.02
N ASN A 573 9.86 -8.21 0.53
CA ASN A 573 10.08 -6.77 0.34
C ASN A 573 10.42 -6.43 -1.12
N PHE A 574 10.54 -7.44 -1.99
CA PHE A 574 10.58 -7.31 -3.45
C PHE A 574 9.21 -7.02 -4.06
N LEU A 575 8.09 -7.11 -3.31
CA LEU A 575 6.74 -6.88 -3.83
C LEU A 575 6.49 -5.46 -4.32
N PHE A 576 7.26 -4.48 -3.86
CA PHE A 576 7.19 -3.10 -4.36
C PHE A 576 7.36 -3.07 -5.89
N LEU A 577 8.28 -3.90 -6.40
CA LEU A 577 8.54 -4.09 -7.82
C LEU A 577 7.36 -4.75 -8.51
N THR A 578 6.70 -5.75 -7.89
CA THR A 578 5.83 -6.69 -8.60
C THR A 578 4.32 -6.48 -8.47
N ARG A 579 3.84 -5.83 -7.39
CA ARG A 579 2.40 -5.75 -7.08
C ARG A 579 1.81 -4.35 -7.17
N ARG A 580 2.57 -3.32 -6.79
CA ARG A 580 2.02 -1.97 -6.57
C ARG A 580 2.67 -0.91 -7.45
N GLY A 581 3.91 -1.12 -7.87
CA GLY A 581 4.70 -0.10 -8.56
C GLY A 581 5.32 0.88 -7.58
N LEU A 582 6.18 1.78 -8.04
CA LEU A 582 7.00 2.61 -7.15
C LEU A 582 6.19 3.52 -6.21
N GLU A 583 5.14 4.18 -6.71
CA GLU A 583 4.27 5.05 -5.89
C GLU A 583 3.35 4.18 -5.00
N TYR A 584 3.37 4.43 -3.69
CA TYR A 584 2.54 3.70 -2.73
C TYR A 584 1.69 4.67 -1.90
N PRO A 585 0.34 4.57 -1.97
CA PRO A 585 -0.52 5.47 -1.23
C PRO A 585 -0.47 5.17 0.28
N PRO A 586 -0.81 6.14 1.14
CA PRO A 586 -0.94 5.91 2.58
C PRO A 586 -1.90 4.75 2.87
N GLY A 587 -1.56 3.93 3.87
CA GLY A 587 -2.30 2.72 4.22
C GLY A 587 -1.76 2.09 5.51
N GLU A 588 -1.95 0.78 5.66
CA GLU A 588 -1.42 0.01 6.80
C GLU A 588 0.10 0.24 6.94
N PRO A 589 0.57 0.86 8.05
CA PRO A 589 1.95 1.34 8.17
C PRO A 589 2.99 0.26 7.87
N ALA A 590 2.84 -0.95 8.43
CA ALA A 590 3.77 -2.04 8.21
C ALA A 590 4.01 -2.35 6.72
N ARG A 591 2.94 -2.36 5.90
CA ARG A 591 3.04 -2.62 4.46
C ARG A 591 3.68 -1.47 3.70
N VAL A 592 3.41 -0.24 4.13
CA VAL A 592 4.00 0.97 3.54
C VAL A 592 5.51 1.00 3.84
N GLN A 593 5.90 0.60 5.06
CA GLN A 593 7.30 0.48 5.48
C GLN A 593 8.03 -0.62 4.71
N GLU A 594 7.46 -1.82 4.64
CA GLU A 594 8.01 -2.94 3.84
C GLU A 594 8.20 -2.56 2.37
N HIS A 595 7.25 -1.81 1.80
CA HIS A 595 7.37 -1.25 0.45
C HIS A 595 8.54 -0.27 0.35
N GLY A 596 8.70 0.61 1.33
CA GLY A 596 9.83 1.55 1.43
C GLY A 596 11.17 0.84 1.53
N TYR A 597 11.31 -0.15 2.41
CA TYR A 597 12.52 -0.96 2.54
C TYR A 597 12.93 -1.58 1.20
N GLY A 598 11.99 -2.15 0.45
CA GLY A 598 12.22 -2.64 -0.91
C GLY A 598 12.62 -1.53 -1.89
N ALA A 599 11.89 -0.41 -1.87
CA ALA A 599 12.13 0.73 -2.74
C ALA A 599 13.49 1.40 -2.53
N SER A 600 14.16 1.18 -1.39
CA SER A 600 15.55 1.61 -1.17
C SER A 600 16.52 1.10 -2.24
N MET A 601 16.24 -0.06 -2.87
CA MET A 601 17.02 -0.58 -4.01
C MET A 601 16.89 0.31 -5.25
N PHE A 602 15.72 0.87 -5.49
CA PHE A 602 15.52 1.85 -6.56
C PHE A 602 16.28 3.15 -6.24
N ILE A 603 16.24 3.59 -4.98
CA ILE A 603 17.00 4.76 -4.50
C ILE A 603 18.52 4.55 -4.64
N GLU A 604 19.04 3.36 -4.35
CA GLU A 604 20.45 3.02 -4.60
C GLU A 604 20.81 3.11 -6.09
N SER A 605 19.97 2.57 -6.98
CA SER A 605 20.16 2.67 -8.43
C SER A 605 20.14 4.12 -8.93
N LEU A 606 19.26 4.95 -8.36
CA LEU A 606 19.12 6.37 -8.67
C LEU A 606 20.37 7.15 -8.26
N THR A 607 20.77 7.03 -7.00
CA THR A 607 21.93 7.75 -6.44
C THR A 607 23.25 7.32 -7.05
N ARG A 608 23.39 6.05 -7.49
CA ARG A 608 24.57 5.61 -8.24
C ARG A 608 24.75 6.35 -9.57
N ARG A 609 23.65 6.75 -10.21
CA ARG A 609 23.67 7.38 -11.54
C ARG A 609 23.75 8.90 -11.48
N HIS A 610 23.15 9.50 -10.46
CA HIS A 610 23.04 10.95 -10.32
C HIS A 610 23.87 11.54 -9.17
N GLY A 611 24.46 10.69 -8.33
CA GLY A 611 25.11 11.08 -7.07
C GLY A 611 24.12 11.28 -5.93
N ASP A 612 24.60 11.14 -4.69
CA ASP A 612 23.77 11.17 -3.47
C ASP A 612 23.00 12.49 -3.29
N LYS A 613 23.54 13.62 -3.77
CA LYS A 613 22.91 14.96 -3.67
C LYS A 613 21.54 15.05 -4.34
N ILE A 614 21.19 14.14 -5.26
CA ILE A 614 19.85 14.13 -5.86
C ILE A 614 18.76 13.93 -4.80
N LEU A 615 19.05 13.23 -3.70
CA LEU A 615 18.07 13.01 -2.63
C LEU A 615 17.73 14.28 -1.87
N GLY A 616 18.69 15.15 -1.61
CA GLY A 616 18.42 16.46 -1.01
C GLY A 616 17.54 17.33 -1.91
N GLN A 617 17.73 17.25 -3.24
CA GLN A 617 16.88 17.95 -4.22
C GLN A 617 15.46 17.39 -4.23
N ILE A 618 15.31 16.06 -4.20
CA ILE A 618 14.00 15.38 -4.18
C ILE A 618 13.22 15.75 -2.91
N LEU A 619 13.82 15.64 -1.74
CA LEU A 619 13.18 15.99 -0.46
C LEU A 619 12.82 17.49 -0.40
N SER A 620 13.67 18.35 -0.95
CA SER A 620 13.36 19.78 -1.08
C SER A 620 12.15 20.04 -1.99
N LEU A 621 12.04 19.34 -3.13
CA LEU A 621 10.89 19.44 -4.02
C LEU A 621 9.60 18.95 -3.34
N MET A 622 9.67 17.84 -2.59
CA MET A 622 8.55 17.32 -1.81
C MET A 622 8.05 18.39 -0.83
N SER A 623 8.95 19.12 -0.16
CA SER A 623 8.56 20.16 0.81
C SER A 623 7.82 21.38 0.22
N VAL A 624 7.82 21.58 -1.12
CA VAL A 624 7.16 22.73 -1.76
C VAL A 624 5.64 22.62 -1.66
N ARG A 625 4.99 23.65 -1.11
CA ARG A 625 3.53 23.71 -0.94
C ARG A 625 2.85 24.47 -2.09
N ALA A 626 1.68 24.00 -2.54
CA ALA A 626 0.85 24.70 -3.52
C ALA A 626 0.19 25.97 -2.92
N MET A 627 -0.10 27.01 -3.71
CA MET A 627 -0.79 28.21 -3.19
C MET A 627 -2.28 27.94 -2.94
N GLY A 628 -2.79 28.16 -1.71
CA GLY A 628 -4.23 28.09 -1.40
C GLY A 628 -4.59 27.76 0.07
N LEU A 629 -5.85 28.03 0.46
CA LEU A 629 -6.43 27.63 1.75
C LEU A 629 -6.56 26.08 1.77
N ARG A 630 -5.61 25.39 2.42
CA ARG A 630 -5.34 23.92 2.43
C ARG A 630 -4.25 23.43 1.45
N ALA A 631 -3.14 24.17 1.38
CA ALA A 631 -1.97 23.82 0.58
C ALA A 631 -1.42 22.39 0.86
N ARG A 632 -1.53 21.49 -0.11
CA ARG A 632 -0.80 20.20 -0.16
C ARG A 632 0.58 20.38 -0.81
N PRO A 633 1.50 19.43 -0.61
CA PRO A 633 2.71 19.34 -1.41
C PRO A 633 2.42 19.43 -2.91
N LEU A 634 3.24 20.18 -3.62
CA LEU A 634 3.14 20.31 -5.08
C LEU A 634 3.54 19.02 -5.80
N TYR A 635 4.43 18.23 -5.19
CA TYR A 635 4.97 17.01 -5.75
C TYR A 635 4.75 15.82 -4.81
N SER A 636 4.26 14.69 -5.34
CA SER A 636 4.42 13.39 -4.69
C SER A 636 5.90 12.95 -4.74
N PRO A 637 6.31 11.90 -4.01
CA PRO A 637 7.69 11.43 -4.10
C PRO A 637 8.09 11.03 -5.53
N VAL A 638 7.23 10.33 -6.28
CA VAL A 638 7.52 9.98 -7.68
C VAL A 638 7.55 11.22 -8.58
N ALA A 639 6.67 12.20 -8.33
CA ALA A 639 6.71 13.47 -9.07
C ALA A 639 8.01 14.25 -8.82
N ALA A 640 8.49 14.27 -7.57
CA ALA A 640 9.74 14.90 -7.18
C ALA A 640 10.95 14.19 -7.80
N ILE A 641 10.96 12.85 -7.81
CA ILE A 641 11.97 12.04 -8.51
C ILE A 641 11.94 12.35 -10.02
N HIS A 642 10.76 12.32 -10.65
CA HIS A 642 10.62 12.62 -12.08
C HIS A 642 11.14 14.01 -12.43
N ARG A 643 10.92 15.00 -11.54
CA ARG A 643 11.40 16.37 -11.71
C ARG A 643 12.91 16.51 -11.50
N ALA A 644 13.49 15.80 -10.53
CA ALA A 644 14.91 15.86 -10.22
C ALA A 644 15.77 15.07 -11.23
N ALA A 645 15.37 13.84 -11.56
CA ALA A 645 16.13 12.92 -12.42
C ALA A 645 15.80 13.06 -13.92
N THR A 646 14.87 13.93 -14.30
CA THR A 646 14.43 14.15 -15.70
C THR A 646 13.95 12.85 -16.36
N ASP A 647 12.82 12.32 -15.85
CA ASP A 647 12.07 11.12 -16.28
C ASP A 647 12.28 9.82 -15.48
N VAL A 648 11.44 9.66 -14.45
CA VAL A 648 11.40 8.45 -13.59
C VAL A 648 11.10 7.14 -14.35
N GLY A 649 10.47 7.17 -15.53
CA GLY A 649 10.24 5.96 -16.33
C GLY A 649 11.55 5.37 -16.89
N ILE A 650 12.49 6.24 -17.27
CA ILE A 650 13.83 5.84 -17.70
C ILE A 650 14.60 5.27 -16.50
N GLU A 651 14.53 5.96 -15.36
CA GLU A 651 15.17 5.54 -14.11
C GLU A 651 14.68 4.15 -13.67
N TRP A 652 13.37 3.91 -13.77
CA TRP A 652 12.75 2.62 -13.44
C TRP A 652 13.22 1.50 -14.36
N THR A 653 13.32 1.77 -15.67
CA THR A 653 13.85 0.83 -16.65
C THR A 653 15.28 0.40 -16.31
N GLN A 654 16.14 1.38 -15.99
CA GLN A 654 17.54 1.13 -15.64
C GLN A 654 17.69 0.37 -14.31
N PHE A 655 16.82 0.67 -13.35
CA PHE A 655 16.72 -0.11 -12.12
C PHE A 655 16.34 -1.57 -12.40
N CYS A 656 15.28 -1.83 -13.17
CA CYS A 656 14.86 -3.19 -13.50
C CYS A 656 15.94 -4.00 -14.24
N GLU A 657 16.71 -3.37 -15.13
CA GLU A 657 17.85 -4.02 -15.77
C GLU A 657 18.97 -4.34 -14.77
N SER A 658 19.30 -3.40 -13.87
CA SER A 658 20.31 -3.63 -12.81
C SER A 658 19.86 -4.69 -11.80
N TYR A 659 18.57 -4.72 -11.48
CA TYR A 659 17.94 -5.73 -10.63
C TYR A 659 18.09 -7.11 -11.24
N MET A 660 17.69 -7.28 -12.51
CA MET A 660 17.85 -8.55 -13.22
C MET A 660 19.31 -8.95 -13.39
N ALA A 661 20.23 -8.00 -13.47
CA ALA A 661 21.66 -8.30 -13.53
C ALA A 661 22.27 -8.69 -12.18
N GLY A 662 21.55 -8.56 -11.06
CA GLY A 662 22.10 -8.71 -9.71
C GLY A 662 23.16 -7.65 -9.39
N GLN A 663 22.99 -6.44 -9.95
CA GLN A 663 23.95 -5.34 -9.90
C GLN A 663 23.30 -4.07 -9.33
N VAL A 664 22.43 -4.19 -8.32
CA VAL A 664 21.84 -3.01 -7.67
C VAL A 664 22.88 -2.30 -6.81
N TYR A 665 23.56 -3.03 -5.93
CA TYR A 665 24.55 -2.48 -4.99
C TYR A 665 25.98 -2.61 -5.53
N ALA A 666 26.75 -1.52 -5.43
CA ALA A 666 28.18 -1.57 -5.73
C ALA A 666 28.93 -2.47 -4.73
N GLY A 667 29.94 -3.22 -5.17
CA GLY A 667 30.75 -4.07 -4.28
C GLY A 667 30.05 -5.35 -3.77
N ARG A 668 28.77 -5.54 -4.04
CA ARG A 668 28.04 -6.80 -3.79
C ARG A 668 27.47 -7.38 -5.08
N PRO A 669 28.31 -8.02 -5.92
CA PRO A 669 27.83 -8.65 -7.14
C PRO A 669 26.82 -9.77 -6.81
N ALA A 670 25.87 -10.00 -7.71
CA ALA A 670 24.78 -10.96 -7.56
C ALA A 670 23.82 -10.64 -6.40
N PHE A 671 23.53 -9.35 -6.16
CA PHE A 671 22.40 -8.94 -5.34
C PHE A 671 21.40 -8.07 -6.14
N PRO A 672 20.12 -8.48 -6.24
CA PRO A 672 19.56 -9.75 -5.75
C PRO A 672 20.18 -10.98 -6.43
N ALA A 673 20.22 -12.10 -5.71
CA ALA A 673 20.76 -13.35 -6.24
C ALA A 673 19.85 -13.92 -7.34
N PRO A 674 20.39 -14.50 -8.43
CA PRO A 674 19.61 -15.15 -9.48
C PRO A 674 18.52 -16.11 -8.98
N GLU A 675 18.85 -16.90 -7.95
CA GLU A 675 17.94 -17.86 -7.33
C GLU A 675 16.73 -17.17 -6.68
N LEU A 676 16.95 -16.02 -6.05
CA LEU A 676 15.89 -15.22 -5.42
C LEU A 676 14.97 -14.60 -6.48
N ILE A 677 15.56 -14.07 -7.55
CA ILE A 677 14.81 -13.51 -8.70
C ILE A 677 13.94 -14.60 -9.33
N ALA A 678 14.50 -15.78 -9.58
CA ALA A 678 13.77 -16.91 -10.15
C ALA A 678 12.69 -17.44 -9.20
N GLY A 679 12.96 -17.51 -7.89
CA GLY A 679 11.99 -17.97 -6.87
C GLY A 679 10.72 -17.13 -6.78
N ASN A 680 10.81 -15.83 -7.10
CA ASN A 680 9.67 -14.90 -7.09
C ASN A 680 8.86 -14.90 -8.40
N SER A 681 9.14 -15.83 -9.32
CA SER A 681 8.52 -15.86 -10.64
C SER A 681 7.26 -16.73 -10.70
N GLN A 682 6.27 -16.31 -11.49
CA GLN A 682 5.19 -17.20 -11.90
C GLN A 682 5.76 -18.26 -12.85
N SER A 683 5.75 -19.52 -12.44
CA SER A 683 6.35 -20.61 -13.21
C SER A 683 5.37 -21.28 -14.16
N TYR A 684 5.85 -21.63 -15.34
CA TYR A 684 5.20 -22.57 -16.26
C TYR A 684 6.16 -23.71 -16.60
N ARG A 685 5.68 -24.95 -16.54
CA ARG A 685 6.45 -26.15 -16.88
C ARG A 685 6.03 -26.67 -18.25
N TRP A 686 6.97 -26.63 -19.20
CA TRP A 686 6.75 -27.12 -20.54
C TRP A 686 7.02 -28.62 -20.59
N LEU A 687 5.97 -29.44 -20.55
CA LEU A 687 6.08 -30.90 -20.39
C LEU A 687 6.03 -31.69 -21.71
N SER A 688 5.42 -31.13 -22.77
CA SER A 688 5.26 -31.78 -24.07
C SER A 688 5.69 -30.88 -25.22
N ALA A 689 6.27 -31.48 -26.27
CA ALA A 689 6.59 -30.78 -27.52
C ALA A 689 5.34 -30.38 -28.33
N SER A 690 4.18 -30.96 -28.01
CA SER A 690 2.88 -30.58 -28.61
C SER A 690 2.23 -29.36 -27.94
N ASP A 691 2.82 -28.86 -26.84
CA ASP A 691 2.31 -27.69 -26.13
C ASP A 691 2.72 -26.41 -26.87
N THR A 692 1.77 -25.50 -27.06
CA THR A 692 1.98 -24.21 -27.73
C THR A 692 2.75 -23.19 -26.88
N GLY A 693 2.98 -23.50 -25.60
CA GLY A 693 3.69 -22.66 -24.65
C GLY A 693 2.79 -21.68 -23.90
N PRO A 694 3.34 -20.95 -22.91
CA PRO A 694 2.56 -20.11 -22.02
C PRO A 694 2.14 -18.78 -22.64
N VAL A 695 0.95 -18.34 -22.22
CA VAL A 695 0.44 -16.98 -22.45
C VAL A 695 0.04 -16.40 -21.09
N TRP A 696 0.63 -15.27 -20.72
CA TRP A 696 0.28 -14.53 -19.52
C TRP A 696 -0.25 -13.17 -19.89
N GLU A 697 -1.50 -12.92 -19.53
CA GLU A 697 -2.09 -11.59 -19.56
C GLU A 697 -2.08 -10.99 -18.17
N GLY A 698 -1.76 -9.71 -18.05
CA GLY A 698 -1.84 -9.04 -16.77
C GLY A 698 -1.92 -7.53 -16.88
N ASP A 699 -2.50 -6.93 -15.85
CA ASP A 699 -2.43 -5.50 -15.62
C ASP A 699 -1.19 -5.16 -14.79
N TYR A 700 -0.45 -4.15 -15.23
CA TYR A 700 0.79 -3.69 -14.61
C TYR A 700 0.60 -2.25 -14.16
N PRO A 701 0.65 -1.95 -12.86
CA PRO A 701 0.68 -0.58 -12.37
C PRO A 701 1.79 0.25 -13.02
N ASP A 702 1.63 1.57 -13.01
CA ASP A 702 2.72 2.49 -13.36
C ASP A 702 3.98 2.17 -12.54
N LEU A 703 5.15 2.25 -13.18
CA LEU A 703 6.44 1.97 -12.56
C LEU A 703 6.46 0.64 -11.79
N SER A 704 6.05 -0.45 -12.46
CA SER A 704 6.03 -1.81 -11.89
C SER A 704 6.68 -2.83 -12.83
N ALA A 705 6.81 -4.07 -12.37
CA ALA A 705 7.23 -5.21 -13.18
C ALA A 705 6.51 -6.50 -12.76
N LYS A 706 6.68 -7.61 -13.47
CA LYS A 706 6.34 -8.98 -13.01
C LYS A 706 7.38 -9.96 -13.52
N LEU A 707 7.59 -11.03 -12.76
CA LEU A 707 8.58 -12.07 -13.06
C LEU A 707 7.89 -13.37 -13.48
N TYR A 708 8.39 -13.96 -14.56
CA TYR A 708 7.88 -15.19 -15.15
C TYR A 708 9.03 -16.17 -15.36
N GLN A 709 8.78 -17.46 -15.17
CA GLN A 709 9.74 -18.52 -15.41
C GLN A 709 9.16 -19.57 -16.34
N VAL A 710 9.95 -20.02 -17.33
CA VAL A 710 9.61 -21.14 -18.23
C VAL A 710 10.60 -22.27 -18.01
N ASP A 711 10.13 -23.37 -17.43
CA ASP A 711 10.90 -24.59 -17.26
C ASP A 711 10.77 -25.49 -18.49
N LEU A 712 11.87 -25.64 -19.24
CA LEU A 712 11.93 -26.44 -20.46
C LEU A 712 12.14 -27.92 -20.12
N ARG A 713 11.05 -28.66 -19.85
CA ARG A 713 11.10 -30.09 -19.46
C ARG A 713 10.71 -31.05 -20.60
N ALA A 714 10.26 -30.52 -21.74
CA ALA A 714 9.87 -31.29 -22.91
C ALA A 714 11.09 -31.74 -23.74
N SER A 715 10.90 -32.80 -24.52
CA SER A 715 11.86 -33.21 -25.55
C SER A 715 11.60 -32.42 -26.84
N PHE A 716 12.29 -31.29 -27.01
CA PHE A 716 12.18 -30.49 -28.23
C PHE A 716 12.96 -31.13 -29.40
N ALA A 717 12.48 -30.91 -30.63
CA ALA A 717 13.22 -31.32 -31.83
C ALA A 717 14.51 -30.49 -32.00
N ALA A 718 15.48 -31.00 -32.75
CA ALA A 718 16.72 -30.28 -33.05
C ALA A 718 16.45 -28.92 -33.72
N ASN A 719 17.20 -27.89 -33.31
CA ASN A 719 17.07 -26.51 -33.78
C ASN A 719 15.69 -25.87 -33.49
N THR A 720 14.98 -26.35 -32.47
CA THR A 720 13.70 -25.73 -32.09
C THR A 720 13.94 -24.29 -31.65
N LYS A 721 13.18 -23.36 -32.22
CA LYS A 721 13.20 -21.94 -31.85
C LYS A 721 12.08 -21.64 -30.86
N LEU A 722 12.39 -20.85 -29.84
CA LEU A 722 11.39 -20.23 -28.96
C LEU A 722 11.20 -18.78 -29.35
N THR A 723 9.95 -18.32 -29.45
CA THR A 723 9.63 -16.91 -29.67
C THR A 723 8.99 -16.33 -28.42
N VAL A 724 9.67 -15.37 -27.79
CA VAL A 724 9.15 -14.57 -26.68
C VAL A 724 8.55 -13.30 -27.25
N SER A 725 7.27 -13.03 -27.02
CA SER A 725 6.59 -11.82 -27.52
C SER A 725 5.94 -11.05 -26.37
N LEU A 726 5.98 -9.72 -26.44
CA LEU A 726 5.26 -8.83 -25.53
C LEU A 726 4.31 -7.96 -26.36
N LEU A 727 3.03 -7.98 -26.03
CA LEU A 727 1.98 -7.24 -26.72
C LEU A 727 1.25 -6.28 -25.78
N GLY A 728 0.77 -5.15 -26.31
CA GLY A 728 -0.06 -4.19 -25.58
C GLY A 728 0.73 -3.21 -24.69
N GLY A 729 2.05 -3.34 -24.63
CA GLY A 729 2.92 -2.50 -23.80
C GLY A 729 3.23 -1.12 -24.39
N GLY A 730 3.06 -0.93 -25.70
CA GLY A 730 3.43 0.30 -26.39
C GLY A 730 4.88 0.73 -26.07
N PRO A 731 5.17 2.04 -25.96
CA PRO A 731 6.54 2.51 -25.71
C PRO A 731 7.04 2.27 -24.28
N THR A 732 6.14 1.98 -23.32
CA THR A 732 6.47 1.86 -21.89
C THR A 732 6.60 0.42 -21.42
N GLY A 733 6.16 -0.56 -22.22
CA GLY A 733 6.28 -1.97 -21.91
C GLY A 733 7.59 -2.57 -22.44
N MET A 734 8.26 -3.37 -21.62
CA MET A 734 9.39 -4.19 -22.07
C MET A 734 9.45 -5.55 -21.38
N ALA A 735 10.09 -6.53 -21.99
CA ALA A 735 10.43 -7.81 -21.36
C ALA A 735 11.94 -8.03 -21.40
N ILE A 736 12.55 -8.26 -20.24
CA ILE A 736 13.99 -8.56 -20.08
C ILE A 736 14.13 -10.07 -19.90
N ILE A 737 14.92 -10.72 -20.75
CA ILE A 737 14.99 -12.18 -20.84
C ILE A 737 16.37 -12.66 -20.38
N TYR A 738 16.38 -13.58 -19.42
CA TYR A 738 17.57 -14.27 -18.94
C TYR A 738 17.43 -15.78 -19.10
N ARG A 739 18.57 -16.43 -19.35
CA ARG A 739 18.75 -17.87 -19.24
C ARG A 739 19.29 -18.19 -17.86
N PHE A 740 18.67 -19.14 -17.18
CA PHE A 740 19.04 -19.56 -15.83
C PHE A 740 19.21 -21.08 -15.73
N GLY A 741 20.30 -21.53 -15.11
CA GLY A 741 20.64 -22.94 -14.92
C GLY A 741 21.86 -23.12 -14.01
N PRO A 742 22.36 -24.36 -13.80
CA PRO A 742 23.52 -24.61 -12.94
C PRO A 742 24.74 -23.77 -13.36
N GLY A 743 25.12 -22.81 -12.51
CA GLY A 743 26.26 -21.91 -12.77
C GLY A 743 26.04 -20.85 -13.84
N GLU A 744 24.79 -20.62 -14.28
CA GLU A 744 24.51 -19.79 -15.43
C GLU A 744 23.35 -18.80 -15.20
N TRP A 745 23.66 -17.51 -15.35
CA TRP A 745 22.70 -16.41 -15.34
C TRP A 745 23.08 -15.42 -16.45
N THR A 746 22.51 -15.61 -17.64
CA THR A 746 22.95 -14.93 -18.86
C THR A 746 21.80 -14.14 -19.48
N ARG A 747 22.00 -12.84 -19.70
CA ARG A 747 21.04 -12.00 -20.43
C ARG A 747 20.98 -12.44 -21.89
N LEU A 748 19.78 -12.79 -22.35
CA LEU A 748 19.54 -13.17 -23.75
C LEU A 748 19.12 -11.96 -24.58
N GLY A 749 18.20 -11.13 -24.09
CA GLY A 749 17.68 -10.01 -24.87
C GLY A 749 16.61 -9.19 -24.16
N ILE A 750 16.11 -8.17 -24.87
CA ILE A 750 14.97 -7.33 -24.48
C ILE A 750 13.95 -7.31 -25.62
N VAL A 751 12.67 -7.36 -25.27
CA VAL A 751 11.52 -7.19 -26.19
C VAL A 751 10.77 -5.90 -25.85
N ARG A 752 10.39 -5.12 -26.85
CA ARG A 752 9.47 -3.97 -26.74
C ARG A 752 8.48 -4.03 -27.88
N ASP A 753 7.21 -4.31 -27.57
CA ASP A 753 6.11 -4.43 -28.55
C ASP A 753 6.48 -5.25 -29.81
N ALA A 754 7.16 -6.36 -29.61
CA ALA A 754 7.80 -7.17 -30.65
C ALA A 754 7.99 -8.61 -30.17
N SER A 755 8.81 -9.37 -30.90
CA SER A 755 9.21 -10.74 -30.61
C SER A 755 10.75 -10.88 -30.56
N PHE A 756 11.25 -11.74 -29.68
CA PHE A 756 12.65 -12.14 -29.57
C PHE A 756 12.76 -13.66 -29.73
N GLU A 757 13.65 -14.10 -30.61
CA GLU A 757 13.85 -15.51 -30.92
C GLU A 757 15.04 -16.08 -30.14
N ILE A 758 14.85 -17.26 -29.55
CA ILE A 758 15.86 -18.03 -28.84
C ILE A 758 16.02 -19.35 -29.59
N SER A 759 17.19 -19.57 -30.19
CA SER A 759 17.48 -20.80 -30.91
C SER A 759 17.90 -21.94 -29.99
N ASN A 760 17.82 -23.18 -30.48
CA ASN A 760 18.32 -24.40 -29.84
C ASN A 760 17.64 -24.73 -28.48
N ALA A 761 16.32 -24.63 -28.43
CA ALA A 761 15.51 -24.94 -27.24
C ALA A 761 15.77 -26.35 -26.69
N GLU A 762 16.07 -27.31 -27.57
CA GLU A 762 16.42 -28.68 -27.22
C GLU A 762 17.69 -28.77 -26.36
N ARG A 763 18.70 -27.95 -26.67
CA ARG A 763 19.96 -27.94 -25.90
C ARG A 763 19.74 -27.31 -24.54
N MET A 764 18.89 -26.29 -24.48
CA MET A 764 18.52 -25.65 -23.22
C MET A 764 17.79 -26.63 -22.30
N ALA A 765 16.82 -27.38 -22.84
CA ALA A 765 16.10 -28.40 -22.10
C ALA A 765 17.03 -29.52 -21.60
N GLN A 766 17.94 -30.01 -22.45
CA GLN A 766 18.94 -31.03 -22.08
C GLN A 766 19.89 -30.55 -20.97
N ALA A 767 20.27 -29.28 -20.98
CA ALA A 767 21.11 -28.67 -19.96
C ALA A 767 20.35 -28.35 -18.65
N GLY A 768 19.03 -28.63 -18.59
CA GLY A 768 18.19 -28.28 -17.44
C GLY A 768 18.03 -26.77 -17.25
N GLN A 769 18.23 -25.98 -18.31
CA GLN A 769 18.09 -24.53 -18.28
C GLN A 769 16.62 -24.10 -18.39
N ARG A 770 16.33 -22.92 -17.86
CA ARG A 770 15.03 -22.27 -17.86
C ARG A 770 15.16 -20.82 -18.32
N LEU A 771 14.05 -20.23 -18.75
CA LEU A 771 13.97 -18.80 -19.02
C LEU A 771 13.42 -18.09 -17.78
N VAL A 772 14.01 -16.95 -17.43
CA VAL A 772 13.45 -16.00 -16.47
C VAL A 772 13.21 -14.69 -17.20
N ILE A 773 11.98 -14.20 -17.16
CA ILE A 773 11.51 -13.06 -17.94
C ILE A 773 10.90 -12.04 -16.99
N MET A 774 11.46 -10.82 -16.97
CA MET A 774 10.85 -9.69 -16.27
C MET A 774 10.08 -8.83 -17.26
N VAL A 775 8.77 -8.71 -17.10
CA VAL A 775 7.94 -7.75 -17.86
C VAL A 775 7.84 -6.47 -17.05
N VAL A 776 8.25 -5.34 -17.62
CA VAL A 776 8.33 -4.04 -16.95
C VAL A 776 7.35 -3.06 -17.58
N ASN A 777 6.63 -2.32 -16.74
CA ASN A 777 5.87 -1.14 -17.12
C ASN A 777 6.59 0.12 -16.62
N SER A 778 7.19 0.87 -17.54
CA SER A 778 7.86 2.15 -17.26
C SER A 778 6.93 3.36 -17.39
N ARG A 779 5.61 3.16 -17.50
CA ARG A 779 4.65 4.25 -17.60
C ARG A 779 4.73 5.11 -16.34
N ALA A 780 4.95 6.41 -16.54
CA ALA A 780 5.21 7.38 -15.47
C ALA A 780 4.34 8.63 -15.67
N VAL A 781 3.02 8.46 -15.63
CA VAL A 781 2.06 9.56 -15.88
C VAL A 781 1.35 9.90 -14.59
N ALA A 782 1.49 11.13 -14.11
CA ALA A 782 0.79 11.63 -12.92
C ALA A 782 -0.72 11.33 -13.01
N PRO A 783 -1.36 10.81 -11.93
CA PRO A 783 -0.85 10.69 -10.56
C PRO A 783 -0.06 9.40 -10.27
N TYR A 784 0.50 8.72 -11.28
CA TYR A 784 1.31 7.50 -11.15
C TYR A 784 0.56 6.30 -10.58
N ALA A 785 -0.76 6.30 -10.70
CA ALA A 785 -1.66 5.23 -10.25
C ALA A 785 -2.32 4.47 -11.41
N GLY A 786 -1.87 4.71 -12.66
CA GLY A 786 -2.42 4.06 -13.84
C GLY A 786 -1.99 2.61 -13.97
N ARG A 787 -2.53 1.94 -14.99
CA ARG A 787 -2.22 0.55 -15.33
C ARG A 787 -2.08 0.38 -16.83
N THR A 788 -1.15 -0.49 -17.24
CA THR A 788 -0.98 -0.93 -18.63
C THR A 788 -1.23 -2.43 -18.71
N ARG A 789 -2.18 -2.84 -19.56
CA ARG A 789 -2.45 -4.26 -19.80
C ARG A 789 -1.46 -4.80 -20.82
N MET A 790 -0.74 -5.86 -20.47
CA MET A 790 0.26 -6.48 -21.34
C MET A 790 0.12 -7.99 -21.39
N THR A 791 0.45 -8.56 -22.55
CA THR A 791 0.42 -10.00 -22.78
C THR A 791 1.82 -10.50 -23.13
N LEU A 792 2.40 -11.33 -22.26
CA LEU A 792 3.64 -12.08 -22.51
C LEU A 792 3.29 -13.44 -23.12
N ARG A 793 3.95 -13.80 -24.22
CA ARG A 793 3.79 -15.12 -24.86
C ARG A 793 5.15 -15.76 -25.09
N VAL A 794 5.26 -17.06 -24.83
CA VAL A 794 6.42 -17.86 -25.24
C VAL A 794 5.90 -19.04 -26.05
N ARG A 795 6.38 -19.21 -27.29
CA ARG A 795 5.95 -20.27 -28.21
C ARG A 795 7.13 -21.08 -28.73
N ALA A 796 6.92 -22.37 -29.00
CA ALA A 796 7.90 -23.25 -29.62
C ALA A 796 7.46 -23.62 -31.05
N GLY A 797 8.42 -23.63 -31.99
CA GLY A 797 8.21 -24.10 -33.36
C GLY A 797 8.22 -23.00 -34.43
N SER A 798 8.43 -23.41 -35.68
CA SER A 798 8.40 -22.56 -36.88
C SER A 798 6.96 -22.25 -37.27
N SER A 799 6.30 -21.33 -36.56
CA SER A 799 5.00 -20.85 -37.03
C SER A 799 5.22 -19.72 -38.03
N ALA A 800 4.99 -20.02 -39.32
CA ALA A 800 4.71 -19.03 -40.35
C ALA A 800 3.38 -18.33 -40.00
N LEU A 801 3.43 -17.43 -39.03
CA LEU A 801 2.31 -16.59 -38.59
C LEU A 801 2.89 -15.26 -38.13
N ASP A 802 3.14 -14.37 -39.09
CA ASP A 802 3.56 -12.99 -38.82
C ASP A 802 2.46 -11.99 -39.19
N TRP A 803 2.34 -10.96 -38.36
CA TRP A 803 1.51 -9.79 -38.65
C TRP A 803 2.29 -8.84 -39.58
N LEU A 804 1.66 -8.44 -40.68
CA LEU A 804 2.12 -7.42 -41.61
C LEU A 804 1.44 -6.09 -41.25
N GLN A 805 2.15 -5.14 -40.65
CA GLN A 805 1.60 -3.81 -40.32
C GLN A 805 1.94 -2.80 -41.43
N LEU A 806 0.96 -2.37 -42.23
CA LEU A 806 1.19 -1.48 -43.39
C LEU A 806 0.97 0.01 -43.07
N THR A 807 0.18 0.34 -42.04
CA THR A 807 -0.08 1.74 -41.63
C THR A 807 -0.17 1.86 -40.10
N LYS A 808 -0.16 3.09 -39.56
CA LYS A 808 -0.39 3.36 -38.12
C LYS A 808 -1.78 2.89 -37.62
N THR A 809 -2.67 2.51 -38.53
CA THR A 809 -4.10 2.32 -38.23
C THR A 809 -4.52 0.84 -38.35
N PHE A 810 -3.81 0.01 -39.10
CA PHE A 810 -4.23 -1.36 -39.44
C PHE A 810 -3.07 -2.38 -39.48
N SER A 811 -3.39 -3.62 -39.10
CA SER A 811 -2.50 -4.78 -39.19
C SER A 811 -3.15 -5.88 -40.04
N PHE A 812 -2.36 -6.55 -40.86
CA PHE A 812 -2.78 -7.64 -41.73
C PHE A 812 -2.18 -8.94 -41.17
N LEU A 813 -2.96 -10.01 -41.10
CA LEU A 813 -2.42 -11.33 -40.82
C LEU A 813 -2.48 -12.15 -42.11
N LEU A 814 -1.32 -12.42 -42.69
CA LEU A 814 -1.22 -13.38 -43.78
C LEU A 814 -1.13 -14.78 -43.18
N ARG A 815 -2.20 -15.55 -43.33
CA ARG A 815 -2.19 -16.99 -43.06
C ARG A 815 -1.99 -17.72 -44.37
N MET A 816 -0.78 -18.22 -44.60
CA MET A 816 -0.47 -19.07 -45.74
C MET A 816 -0.01 -20.42 -45.20
N SER A 817 -0.77 -21.48 -45.48
CA SER A 817 -0.40 -22.86 -45.12
C SER A 817 0.29 -23.54 -46.31
N ALA A 818 1.18 -24.49 -46.00
CA ALA A 818 2.01 -25.20 -46.97
C ALA A 818 1.22 -25.74 -48.18
N CYS A 819 1.74 -25.53 -49.39
CA CYS A 819 1.25 -26.18 -50.59
C CYS A 819 1.69 -27.66 -50.58
N SER A 820 0.77 -28.58 -50.86
CA SER A 820 1.10 -29.99 -51.03
C SER A 820 1.09 -30.36 -52.51
N LEU A 821 2.15 -31.04 -52.96
CA LEU A 821 2.25 -31.54 -54.32
C LEU A 821 1.49 -32.85 -54.39
N ASN A 822 0.40 -32.90 -55.16
CA ASN A 822 -0.28 -34.17 -55.42
C ASN A 822 0.53 -34.94 -56.48
N THR A 823 1.38 -35.87 -56.01
CA THR A 823 2.31 -36.65 -56.84
C THR A 823 1.61 -37.55 -57.88
N ALA A 824 0.30 -37.80 -57.74
CA ALA A 824 -0.46 -38.60 -58.70
C ALA A 824 -1.01 -37.79 -59.89
N THR A 825 -1.11 -36.46 -59.76
CA THR A 825 -1.71 -35.60 -60.79
C THR A 825 -0.79 -34.48 -61.26
N ASN A 826 0.40 -34.33 -60.64
CA ASN A 826 1.30 -33.19 -60.86
C ASN A 826 0.60 -31.82 -60.70
N ARG A 827 -0.46 -31.78 -59.89
CA ARG A 827 -1.15 -30.54 -59.52
C ARG A 827 -0.81 -30.18 -58.08
N GLU A 828 -0.27 -28.98 -57.88
CA GLU A 828 -0.13 -28.37 -56.56
C GLU A 828 -1.51 -28.04 -56.00
N SER A 829 -1.77 -28.46 -54.76
CA SER A 829 -2.97 -28.07 -54.02
C SER A 829 -2.52 -27.19 -52.85
N CYS A 830 -2.80 -25.90 -52.95
CA CYS A 830 -2.57 -24.93 -51.87
C CYS A 830 -3.91 -24.71 -51.15
N THR A 831 -4.03 -25.15 -49.89
CA THR A 831 -5.21 -24.87 -49.06
C THR A 831 -4.85 -23.82 -48.02
N GLY A 832 -5.31 -22.60 -48.24
CA GLY A 832 -5.12 -21.43 -47.38
C GLY A 832 -5.93 -20.29 -47.99
N ASN A 833 -7.21 -20.20 -47.63
CA ASN A 833 -8.17 -19.52 -48.49
C ASN A 833 -8.38 -18.04 -48.17
N GLU A 834 -7.75 -17.44 -47.14
CA GLU A 834 -8.15 -16.11 -46.68
C GLU A 834 -6.98 -15.28 -46.08
N VAL A 835 -6.94 -13.98 -46.39
CA VAL A 835 -6.17 -12.95 -45.66
C VAL A 835 -7.08 -12.28 -44.64
N LEU A 836 -6.61 -12.14 -43.39
CA LEU A 836 -7.33 -11.42 -42.34
C LEU A 836 -6.80 -9.99 -42.25
N VAL A 837 -7.72 -9.01 -42.31
CA VAL A 837 -7.40 -7.61 -42.07
C VAL A 837 -8.06 -7.16 -40.78
N ALA A 838 -7.26 -6.66 -39.84
CA ALA A 838 -7.72 -6.19 -38.53
C ALA A 838 -7.30 -4.74 -38.25
N ASN A 839 -8.10 -4.00 -37.49
CA ASN A 839 -7.69 -2.71 -36.96
C ASN A 839 -6.72 -2.87 -35.77
N HIS A 840 -6.00 -1.80 -35.41
CA HIS A 840 -5.05 -1.81 -34.28
C HIS A 840 -5.68 -2.21 -32.93
N ALA A 841 -7.01 -2.14 -32.80
CA ALA A 841 -7.75 -2.57 -31.62
C ALA A 841 -8.17 -4.06 -31.63
N GLY A 842 -7.93 -4.80 -32.73
CA GLY A 842 -8.29 -6.22 -32.87
C GLY A 842 -9.80 -6.49 -32.91
N GLN A 843 -10.64 -5.49 -33.22
CA GLN A 843 -12.08 -5.57 -33.00
C GLN A 843 -12.93 -5.97 -34.22
N GLN A 844 -12.39 -5.98 -35.44
CA GLN A 844 -13.10 -6.48 -36.64
C GLN A 844 -12.14 -7.13 -37.64
N ASP A 845 -12.46 -8.36 -38.03
CA ASP A 845 -11.72 -9.16 -39.02
C ASP A 845 -12.46 -9.18 -40.36
N VAL A 846 -11.85 -8.65 -41.42
CA VAL A 846 -12.34 -8.86 -42.79
C VAL A 846 -11.50 -9.95 -43.45
N ARG A 847 -12.18 -10.93 -44.05
CA ARG A 847 -11.55 -12.03 -44.78
C ARG A 847 -11.57 -11.75 -46.28
N ILE A 848 -10.40 -11.73 -46.92
CA ILE A 848 -10.27 -11.59 -48.37
C ILE A 848 -9.75 -12.91 -48.93
N PRO A 849 -10.44 -13.55 -49.88
CA PRO A 849 -10.04 -14.87 -50.35
C PRO A 849 -8.75 -14.83 -51.18
N ILE A 850 -7.96 -15.90 -51.10
CA ILE A 850 -6.75 -16.09 -51.91
C ILE A 850 -7.09 -16.96 -53.12
N THR A 851 -6.81 -16.46 -54.32
CA THR A 851 -6.97 -17.23 -55.57
C THR A 851 -5.61 -17.79 -55.99
N TRP A 852 -5.52 -19.11 -56.15
CA TRP A 852 -4.28 -19.81 -56.48
C TRP A 852 -4.29 -20.35 -57.92
N SER A 853 -3.12 -20.34 -58.57
CA SER A 853 -2.85 -21.00 -59.85
C SER A 853 -1.42 -21.54 -59.84
N GLY A 854 -1.25 -22.79 -59.40
CA GLY A 854 0.06 -23.35 -59.04
C GLY A 854 0.69 -22.57 -57.87
N ALA A 855 1.99 -22.35 -57.92
CA ALA A 855 2.74 -21.53 -56.96
C ALA A 855 2.39 -20.03 -56.97
N ARG A 856 1.54 -19.55 -57.90
CA ARG A 856 1.12 -18.16 -57.98
C ARG A 856 -0.17 -17.91 -57.21
N PHE A 857 -0.22 -16.79 -56.50
CA PHE A 857 -1.41 -16.34 -55.78
C PHE A 857 -1.81 -14.92 -56.17
N ASN A 858 -3.10 -14.64 -56.00
CA ASN A 858 -3.69 -13.32 -56.14
C ASN A 858 -4.73 -13.09 -55.05
N ILE A 859 -4.69 -11.91 -54.44
CA ILE A 859 -5.57 -11.44 -53.38
C ILE A 859 -6.08 -10.09 -53.83
N LYS A 860 -7.37 -10.02 -54.16
CA LYS A 860 -8.04 -8.77 -54.50
C LYS A 860 -9.24 -8.60 -53.60
N GLY A 861 -9.28 -7.49 -52.87
CA GLY A 861 -10.41 -7.19 -52.01
C GLY A 861 -10.54 -5.70 -51.78
N ARG A 862 -11.78 -5.23 -51.87
CA ARG A 862 -12.20 -3.95 -51.29
C ARG A 862 -12.90 -4.25 -49.98
N THR A 863 -12.55 -3.53 -48.92
CA THR A 863 -13.28 -3.68 -47.67
C THR A 863 -13.28 -2.39 -46.83
N THR A 864 -14.11 -2.42 -45.80
CA THR A 864 -14.36 -1.35 -44.85
C THR A 864 -14.10 -1.90 -43.45
N VAL A 865 -13.17 -1.31 -42.71
CA VAL A 865 -12.88 -1.70 -41.31
C VAL A 865 -13.31 -0.55 -40.40
N MET A 866 -14.22 -0.81 -39.45
CA MET A 866 -14.75 0.24 -38.58
C MET A 866 -13.80 0.57 -37.41
N ASN A 867 -13.41 1.83 -37.31
CA ASN A 867 -12.99 2.53 -36.08
C ASN A 867 -13.45 4.01 -36.18
N SER A 868 -13.17 4.84 -35.18
CA SER A 868 -13.65 6.24 -35.06
C SER A 868 -13.31 7.17 -36.23
N THR A 869 -12.49 6.74 -37.20
CA THR A 869 -12.22 7.49 -38.44
C THR A 869 -12.76 6.86 -39.72
N GLY A 870 -13.19 5.59 -39.74
CA GLY A 870 -13.68 4.86 -40.92
C GLY A 870 -12.66 4.81 -42.09
N GLY A 871 -12.37 3.66 -42.67
CA GLY A 871 -11.49 3.59 -43.85
C GLY A 871 -12.06 2.64 -44.91
N ASN A 872 -12.30 3.12 -46.13
CA ASN A 872 -12.43 2.25 -47.30
C ASN A 872 -11.02 2.02 -47.86
N PHE A 873 -10.73 0.79 -48.28
CA PHE A 873 -9.47 0.50 -48.94
C PHE A 873 -9.60 -0.54 -50.04
N ASP A 874 -8.70 -0.42 -51.01
CA ASP A 874 -8.46 -1.40 -52.05
C ASP A 874 -7.12 -2.08 -51.79
N LEU A 875 -7.15 -3.42 -51.74
CA LEU A 875 -5.99 -4.28 -51.59
C LEU A 875 -5.83 -5.16 -52.84
N ASP A 876 -4.65 -5.09 -53.44
CA ASP A 876 -4.24 -5.96 -54.55
C ASP A 876 -2.85 -6.54 -54.23
N ILE A 877 -2.79 -7.82 -53.90
CA ILE A 877 -1.55 -8.55 -53.65
C ILE A 877 -1.45 -9.69 -54.64
N SER A 878 -0.31 -9.81 -55.32
CA SER A 878 -0.03 -10.96 -56.17
C SER A 878 1.40 -11.40 -56.03
N GLY A 879 1.66 -12.69 -56.19
CA GLY A 879 3.02 -13.21 -56.05
C GLY A 879 3.16 -14.67 -56.42
N GLU A 880 4.37 -15.17 -56.25
CA GLU A 880 4.80 -16.54 -56.50
C GLU A 880 5.59 -17.03 -55.29
N MET A 881 5.39 -18.30 -54.94
CA MET A 881 6.09 -18.98 -53.86
C MET A 881 7.10 -19.99 -54.38
N ASP A 882 8.08 -20.32 -53.54
CA ASP A 882 8.86 -21.53 -53.76
C ASP A 882 8.02 -22.80 -53.57
N ALA A 883 8.53 -23.93 -54.04
CA ALA A 883 7.84 -25.22 -53.97
C ALA A 883 7.56 -25.70 -52.53
N LYS A 884 8.15 -25.07 -51.52
CA LYS A 884 7.97 -25.39 -50.10
C LYS A 884 6.96 -24.48 -49.40
N GLY A 885 6.55 -23.38 -50.04
CA GLY A 885 5.70 -22.35 -49.44
C GLY A 885 6.40 -21.56 -48.33
N GLU A 886 7.74 -21.54 -48.32
CA GLU A 886 8.56 -20.93 -47.27
C GLU A 886 9.11 -19.56 -47.67
N THR A 887 9.18 -19.28 -48.98
CA THR A 887 9.75 -18.05 -49.55
C THR A 887 8.82 -17.48 -50.61
N LEU A 888 8.59 -16.16 -50.57
CA LEU A 888 8.03 -15.41 -51.68
C LEU A 888 9.14 -15.15 -52.70
N THR A 889 9.21 -15.96 -53.77
CA THR A 889 10.20 -15.76 -54.84
C THR A 889 9.98 -14.42 -55.53
N LYS A 890 8.71 -14.00 -55.67
CA LYS A 890 8.35 -12.66 -56.13
C LYS A 890 6.96 -12.28 -55.62
N ALA A 891 6.78 -11.10 -55.04
CA ALA A 891 5.45 -10.59 -54.71
C ALA A 891 5.33 -9.09 -54.95
N ARG A 892 4.12 -8.60 -55.21
CA ARG A 892 3.76 -7.19 -55.28
C ARG A 892 2.57 -6.92 -54.38
N ILE A 893 2.65 -5.86 -53.60
CA ILE A 893 1.63 -5.41 -52.65
C ILE A 893 1.24 -3.98 -53.05
N LEU A 894 -0.03 -3.80 -53.43
CA LEU A 894 -0.63 -2.51 -53.72
C LEU A 894 -1.77 -2.21 -52.73
N VAL A 895 -1.67 -1.07 -52.04
CA VAL A 895 -2.66 -0.63 -51.05
C VAL A 895 -3.10 0.79 -51.36
N LYS A 896 -4.42 1.01 -51.38
CA LYS A 896 -5.02 2.35 -51.50
C LYS A 896 -6.02 2.58 -50.38
N SER A 897 -5.92 3.70 -49.71
CA SER A 897 -6.87 4.10 -48.66
C SER A 897 -7.59 5.40 -49.03
N TYR A 898 -8.83 5.54 -48.58
CA TYR A 898 -9.69 6.68 -48.92
C TYR A 898 -10.26 7.34 -47.66
N TYR A 899 -10.50 8.65 -47.72
CA TYR A 899 -11.27 9.38 -46.71
C TYR A 899 -12.72 8.85 -46.65
N THR A 900 -13.35 8.85 -45.48
CA THR A 900 -14.65 8.18 -45.29
C THR A 900 -15.76 9.03 -44.68
N SER A 901 -15.43 10.23 -44.18
CA SER A 901 -16.41 11.15 -43.59
C SER A 901 -16.08 12.60 -43.94
N GLY A 902 -17.08 13.48 -43.85
CA GLY A 902 -16.98 14.88 -44.28
C GLY A 902 -17.10 15.08 -45.80
N GLY A 903 -16.89 16.31 -46.27
CA GLY A 903 -16.97 16.69 -47.70
C GLY A 903 -15.89 16.06 -48.60
N ASP A 904 -14.95 15.32 -48.02
CA ASP A 904 -13.83 14.67 -48.70
C ASP A 904 -13.99 13.14 -48.81
N ALA A 905 -15.12 12.58 -48.35
CA ALA A 905 -15.38 11.15 -48.41
C ALA A 905 -15.23 10.59 -49.84
N GLY A 906 -14.46 9.51 -49.98
CA GLY A 906 -14.15 8.86 -51.25
C GLY A 906 -12.89 9.36 -51.96
N LYS A 907 -12.28 10.47 -51.51
CA LYS A 907 -10.99 10.93 -52.07
C LYS A 907 -9.85 10.02 -51.61
N LEU A 908 -8.89 9.75 -52.50
CA LEU A 908 -7.68 8.97 -52.20
C LEU A 908 -6.86 9.70 -51.15
N MET A 909 -6.45 8.98 -50.10
CA MET A 909 -5.68 9.52 -48.99
C MET A 909 -4.22 9.07 -49.09
N GLU A 910 -3.99 7.78 -49.32
CA GLU A 910 -2.64 7.19 -49.41
C GLU A 910 -2.60 6.04 -50.42
N GLU A 911 -1.45 5.88 -51.08
CA GLU A 911 -1.14 4.79 -52.00
C GLU A 911 0.26 4.22 -51.76
N TRP A 912 0.36 2.88 -51.76
CA TRP A 912 1.58 2.13 -51.49
C TRP A 912 1.76 1.01 -52.52
N ASP A 913 2.94 0.92 -53.13
CA ASP A 913 3.30 -0.10 -54.13
C ASP A 913 4.69 -0.66 -53.81
N ILE A 914 4.73 -1.94 -53.41
CA ILE A 914 5.91 -2.61 -52.88
C ILE A 914 6.12 -3.92 -53.63
N GLU A 915 7.35 -4.21 -54.03
CA GLU A 915 7.81 -5.47 -54.57
C GLU A 915 8.72 -6.21 -53.57
N LEU A 916 8.52 -7.52 -53.45
CA LEU A 916 9.34 -8.44 -52.68
C LEU A 916 9.99 -9.45 -53.62
N THR A 917 11.23 -9.84 -53.37
CA THR A 917 11.96 -10.85 -54.15
C THR A 917 12.79 -11.73 -53.23
N ASP A 918 12.67 -13.05 -53.41
CA ASP A 918 13.29 -14.09 -52.57
C ASP A 918 13.10 -13.84 -51.05
N TYR A 919 11.90 -13.39 -50.67
CA TYR A 919 11.62 -12.96 -49.31
C TYR A 919 11.20 -14.16 -48.42
N PRO A 920 11.97 -14.55 -47.40
CA PRO A 920 11.64 -15.68 -46.55
C PRO A 920 10.48 -15.35 -45.59
N LEU A 921 9.46 -16.22 -45.54
CA LEU A 921 8.31 -16.09 -44.64
C LEU A 921 8.61 -16.53 -43.19
N THR A 922 9.83 -16.98 -42.91
CA THR A 922 10.32 -17.34 -41.58
C THR A 922 10.88 -16.14 -40.80
N GLY A 923 10.60 -14.92 -41.29
CA GLY A 923 11.17 -13.66 -40.85
C GLY A 923 10.12 -12.62 -40.48
N ASN A 924 10.37 -11.90 -39.39
CA ASN A 924 9.48 -10.86 -38.90
C ASN A 924 9.28 -9.72 -39.92
N LEU A 925 8.14 -9.72 -40.62
CA LEU A 925 7.68 -8.64 -41.51
C LEU A 925 7.65 -7.27 -40.81
N SER A 926 7.51 -7.23 -39.47
CA SER A 926 7.37 -5.99 -38.69
C SER A 926 8.57 -5.06 -38.82
N GLY A 927 9.80 -5.61 -38.92
CA GLY A 927 11.03 -4.80 -38.95
C GLY A 927 11.15 -3.93 -40.20
N VAL A 928 10.59 -4.39 -41.31
CA VAL A 928 10.65 -3.73 -42.62
C VAL A 928 9.70 -2.54 -42.71
N LEU A 929 8.54 -2.61 -42.05
CA LEU A 929 7.48 -1.60 -42.14
C LEU A 929 7.41 -0.70 -40.89
N ALA A 930 7.97 -1.14 -39.75
CA ALA A 930 8.29 -0.26 -38.64
C ALA A 930 9.31 0.82 -39.03
N MET A 931 10.18 0.54 -40.02
CA MET A 931 11.00 1.58 -40.67
C MET A 931 10.10 2.66 -41.28
N CYS A 932 9.09 2.28 -42.08
CA CYS A 932 8.28 3.22 -42.85
C CYS A 932 7.26 4.01 -42.01
N ALA A 933 6.69 3.43 -40.96
CA ALA A 933 5.77 4.14 -40.06
C ALA A 933 6.48 5.17 -39.14
N ASN A 934 7.77 4.95 -38.86
CA ASN A 934 8.60 5.82 -38.00
C ASN A 934 9.60 6.68 -38.79
N CYS A 935 9.66 6.59 -40.12
CA CYS A 935 10.44 7.49 -40.98
C CYS A 935 10.12 8.98 -40.74
N TRP A 936 8.94 9.30 -40.21
CA TRP A 936 8.54 10.67 -39.90
C TRP A 936 8.98 11.17 -38.51
N ALA A 937 9.58 10.32 -37.67
CA ALA A 937 9.88 10.62 -36.25
C ALA A 937 11.39 10.62 -35.88
N GLY A 938 12.31 10.52 -36.85
CA GLY A 938 13.74 10.74 -36.62
C GLY A 938 14.49 9.66 -35.80
N PHE A 939 14.01 8.42 -35.79
CA PHE A 939 14.61 7.32 -35.02
C PHE A 939 15.61 6.50 -35.88
N GLN A 940 16.80 6.17 -35.36
CA GLN A 940 17.82 5.37 -36.07
C GLN A 940 17.87 3.90 -35.58
N PRO A 941 17.58 2.88 -36.44
CA PRO A 941 17.73 1.46 -36.11
C PRO A 941 19.15 0.94 -36.35
N ARG A 942 19.71 0.12 -35.43
CA ARG A 942 21.11 -0.37 -35.50
C ARG A 942 21.38 -1.69 -36.25
N ASN A 943 20.39 -2.43 -36.76
CA ASN A 943 20.59 -3.72 -37.46
C ASN A 943 19.82 -3.83 -38.80
N LEU A 944 20.34 -3.22 -39.88
CA LEU A 944 19.63 -3.08 -41.16
C LEU A 944 20.23 -3.84 -42.36
N ALA A 945 21.31 -4.61 -42.20
CA ALA A 945 22.12 -5.03 -43.34
C ALA A 945 21.56 -6.20 -44.18
N ASP A 946 20.61 -7.01 -43.66
CA ASP A 946 20.28 -8.30 -44.31
C ASP A 946 18.94 -8.34 -45.05
N TRP A 947 17.97 -7.48 -44.71
CA TRP A 947 16.59 -7.56 -45.22
C TRP A 947 16.33 -6.72 -46.47
N SER A 948 17.09 -5.63 -46.63
CA SER A 948 16.88 -4.63 -47.67
C SER A 948 17.14 -5.12 -49.10
N LYS A 949 17.84 -6.26 -49.23
CA LYS A 949 18.12 -6.92 -50.52
C LYS A 949 16.89 -7.61 -51.13
N HIS A 950 15.84 -7.82 -50.33
CA HIS A 950 14.63 -8.56 -50.72
C HIS A 950 13.44 -7.66 -51.05
N ILE A 951 13.59 -6.33 -50.95
CA ILE A 951 12.46 -5.39 -50.94
C ILE A 951 12.75 -4.20 -51.85
N LYS A 952 11.77 -3.85 -52.68
CA LYS A 952 11.80 -2.68 -53.56
C LYS A 952 10.51 -1.89 -53.41
N ILE A 953 10.61 -0.60 -53.07
CA ILE A 953 9.45 0.29 -52.97
C ILE A 953 9.30 1.03 -54.30
N ASN A 954 8.25 0.69 -55.04
CA ASN A 954 7.94 1.33 -56.32
C ASN A 954 7.29 2.70 -56.14
N LYS A 955 6.39 2.83 -55.15
CA LYS A 955 5.66 4.08 -54.87
C LYS A 955 5.19 4.15 -53.43
N MET A 956 5.27 5.34 -52.84
CA MET A 956 4.64 5.67 -51.56
C MET A 956 4.23 7.15 -51.60
N SER A 957 2.92 7.39 -51.51
CA SER A 957 2.34 8.70 -51.82
C SER A 957 1.20 9.05 -50.89
N ARG A 958 1.12 10.34 -50.51
CA ARG A 958 0.00 10.93 -49.78
C ARG A 958 -0.66 12.02 -50.62
N TYR A 959 -1.97 12.13 -50.49
CA TYR A 959 -2.80 13.04 -51.28
C TYR A 959 -3.51 14.05 -50.37
N SER A 960 -3.62 15.28 -50.84
CA SER A 960 -4.41 16.34 -50.19
C SER A 960 -5.89 16.01 -50.30
N SER A 961 -6.62 16.15 -49.19
CA SER A 961 -8.08 16.07 -49.23
C SER A 961 -8.70 17.26 -49.97
N ILE A 962 -8.01 18.40 -50.03
CA ILE A 962 -8.53 19.67 -50.57
C ILE A 962 -8.58 19.65 -52.10
N ASP A 963 -7.48 19.32 -52.77
CA ASP A 963 -7.34 19.43 -54.24
C ASP A 963 -6.98 18.10 -54.93
N GLY A 964 -6.87 17.00 -54.18
CA GLY A 964 -6.55 15.67 -54.71
C GLY A 964 -5.15 15.55 -55.29
N ARG A 965 -4.30 16.58 -55.14
CA ARG A 965 -2.91 16.54 -55.58
C ARG A 965 -2.09 15.73 -54.61
N GLU A 966 -1.09 15.06 -55.16
CA GLU A 966 -0.08 14.36 -54.37
C GLU A 966 0.73 15.40 -53.57
N THR A 967 0.57 15.40 -52.25
CA THR A 967 1.21 16.35 -51.33
C THR A 967 2.60 15.90 -50.91
N THR A 968 2.86 14.60 -51.00
CA THR A 968 4.15 14.01 -50.67
C THR A 968 4.36 12.78 -51.52
N ARG A 969 5.49 12.73 -52.22
CA ARG A 969 5.89 11.61 -53.08
C ARG A 969 7.27 11.13 -52.68
N PHE A 970 7.37 9.87 -52.28
CA PHE A 970 8.66 9.20 -52.09
C PHE A 970 8.95 8.36 -53.34
N VAL A 971 10.04 8.65 -54.05
CA VAL A 971 10.41 7.92 -55.28
C VAL A 971 11.72 7.18 -55.09
N ARG A 972 11.61 5.85 -55.20
CA ARG A 972 12.67 4.88 -55.55
C ARG A 972 13.82 4.73 -54.54
N ILE A 973 13.74 3.65 -53.76
CA ILE A 973 14.88 3.08 -53.05
C ILE A 973 15.24 1.77 -53.77
N GLU A 974 16.39 1.74 -54.45
CA GLU A 974 16.87 0.52 -55.15
C GLU A 974 17.55 -0.48 -54.19
N SER A 975 17.99 -0.02 -53.02
CA SER A 975 18.39 -0.85 -51.86
C SER A 975 18.52 0.04 -50.61
N VAL A 976 18.21 -0.50 -49.41
CA VAL A 976 18.47 0.19 -48.14
C VAL A 976 19.83 -0.25 -47.61
N THR A 977 20.87 0.57 -47.78
CA THR A 977 22.14 0.41 -47.08
C THR A 977 22.18 1.29 -45.83
N ARG A 978 23.10 1.00 -44.89
CA ARG A 978 23.29 1.80 -43.66
C ARG A 978 23.52 3.30 -43.92
N SER A 979 24.00 3.67 -45.11
CA SER A 979 24.29 5.05 -45.53
C SER A 979 23.08 5.82 -46.08
N ASN A 980 22.00 5.15 -46.48
CA ASN A 980 20.81 5.80 -47.08
C ASN A 980 19.81 6.30 -46.03
N VAL A 981 20.07 6.06 -44.73
CA VAL A 981 19.23 6.54 -43.62
C VAL A 981 19.52 8.01 -43.27
N ASP A 982 20.65 8.57 -43.74
CA ASP A 982 21.06 9.94 -43.45
C ASP A 982 20.45 11.00 -44.40
N PHE A 983 19.67 10.59 -45.41
CA PHE A 983 19.11 11.49 -46.44
C PHE A 983 17.64 11.87 -46.25
N TRP A 984 17.17 11.98 -45.00
CA TRP A 984 15.79 12.38 -44.68
C TRP A 984 15.75 13.71 -43.93
N ARG A 985 16.19 14.78 -44.60
CA ARG A 985 15.76 16.16 -44.32
C ARG A 985 15.48 16.85 -45.64
N LEU A 986 14.21 17.13 -45.89
CA LEU A 986 13.70 18.33 -46.54
C LEU A 986 12.24 18.51 -46.15
#